data_AF-A0A951RDS4-F1
#
_entry.id   AF-A0A951RDS4-F1
#
_cell.length_a   1.000
_cell.length_b   1.000
_cell.length_c   1.000
_cell.angle_alpha   90.00
_cell.angle_beta   90.00
_cell.angle_gamma   90.00
#
_symmetry.space_group_name_H-M   'P 1'
#
loop_
_entity.id
_entity.type
_entity.pdbx_description
1 polymer ?
#
loop_
_entity_poly.entity_id
_entity_poly.type
_entity_poly.pdbx_seq_one_letter_code
_entity_poly.pdbx_strand_id
1 'polypeptide(L)'
;MSAKRLLTEIPAARWGVLILASFIMATNYYFYDLLAPIQDLVRINLGFSASDYGLVMSAYAFPNVFLAMAILGGIILDRIGIRITGFSFIFLMSIGGAITAYAASAAFLGGGFGYNFLNSFLTSYSPQLKLMIFGFFLFGLGAETSIVVLSKIIVKWFKGREIALALGLNLAIGRLGAALAFTLSPRLVHPEWTTAIYFGVLLLWIGLLGFIIYMLIDTKVDRQVTIDLKDPEEEFKLSDLKDLVTNRSVIFITLLCVTFYSAVFPFLKFAPDLLMNKFSMARQMAGDVTSYLMYGTILLTPLFGWYADNKGKSATLMYLGSGLLIIAHLMFALTYLEPRVPIVLLGIAFSLVPAAMWPAVTKIVPTAKLGTAYGFMFSVQNIGLFIFPMLIGWVVDTSNPNYRSVVSTQQYETIQQENMEYTGKYIDRKDQPIANKDIYVTAVVFEDLIGGNIVWTESHKTSTNDLGEFDIEIGSPEVILSANFSNLREPREYERYRAELIKIKDDIETTIYDGYFEVDENNIFISETDLPGPDLHDKSHRGVIRIYSVIDYVYEDEDSEYTQEQVLERVWEETTRFFVDEAGQFEIIMGQGRLLHASREYFGLTSDSYSLEIIKPLDYTNPMLVFSLLGFLGFFFAYLLKREDKTSGYGLELPNKVKKEEGE
;
A
#
# COMPACT_ATOMS: atom_id res chain seq x y z
N MET A 1 26.94 48.91 7.61
CA MET A 1 26.25 47.97 6.69
C MET A 1 25.93 46.72 7.50
N SER A 2 24.68 46.49 7.87
CA SER A 2 24.28 45.25 8.57
C SER A 2 24.58 44.08 7.63
N ALA A 3 25.47 43.17 8.03
CA ALA A 3 25.69 41.94 7.27
C ALA A 3 24.32 41.25 7.10
N LYS A 4 23.86 41.07 5.87
CA LYS A 4 22.63 40.32 5.61
C LYS A 4 22.87 38.90 6.14
N ARG A 5 22.11 38.52 7.16
CA ARG A 5 22.17 37.19 7.77
C ARG A 5 21.97 36.12 6.69
N LEU A 6 22.80 35.07 6.69
CA LEU A 6 22.67 33.99 5.72
C LEU A 6 21.31 33.31 5.91
N LEU A 7 20.65 32.91 4.82
CA LEU A 7 19.36 32.20 4.91
C LEU A 7 19.48 30.92 5.74
N THR A 8 20.62 30.22 5.64
CA THR A 8 20.94 29.03 6.44
C THR A 8 21.14 29.33 7.93
N GLU A 9 21.32 30.58 8.33
CA GLU A 9 21.43 30.97 9.75
C GLU A 9 20.08 31.31 10.38
N ILE A 10 19.01 31.42 9.56
CA ILE A 10 17.66 31.71 10.02
C ILE A 10 16.99 30.37 10.37
N PRO A 11 16.64 30.10 11.63
CA PRO A 11 16.02 28.84 12.03
C PRO A 11 14.75 28.54 11.22
N ALA A 12 13.86 29.52 11.07
CA ALA A 12 12.61 29.35 10.30
C ALA A 12 12.87 28.91 8.85
N ALA A 13 13.89 29.45 8.18
CA ALA A 13 14.23 29.04 6.82
C ALA A 13 14.79 27.62 6.76
N ARG A 14 15.66 27.23 7.70
CA ARG A 14 16.20 25.86 7.80
C ARG A 14 15.11 24.82 8.03
N TRP A 15 14.24 25.07 9.00
CA TRP A 15 13.12 24.17 9.32
C TRP A 15 12.07 24.15 8.21
N GLY A 16 11.83 25.27 7.53
CA GLY A 16 10.99 25.31 6.33
C GLY A 16 11.52 24.45 5.19
N VAL A 17 12.83 24.50 4.92
CA VAL A 17 13.47 23.62 3.91
C VAL A 17 13.45 22.16 4.34
N LEU A 18 13.62 21.88 5.63
CA LEU A 18 13.45 20.52 6.15
C LEU A 18 12.04 19.99 5.86
N ILE A 19 10.99 20.75 6.20
CA ILE A 19 9.60 20.33 5.97
C ILE A 19 9.36 20.09 4.49
N LEU A 20 9.84 20.98 3.63
CA LEU A 20 9.72 20.86 2.18
C LEU A 20 10.42 19.60 1.65
N ALA A 21 11.68 19.38 2.02
CA ALA A 21 12.43 18.18 1.60
C ALA A 21 11.82 16.89 2.15
N SER A 22 11.37 16.91 3.41
CA SER A 22 10.73 15.77 4.06
C SER A 22 9.38 15.43 3.44
N PHE A 23 8.60 16.45 3.04
CA PHE A 23 7.35 16.25 2.32
C PHE A 23 7.58 15.56 0.97
N ILE A 24 8.57 16.01 0.19
CA ILE A 24 8.94 15.35 -1.09
C ILE A 24 9.35 13.90 -0.86
N MET A 25 10.06 13.62 0.24
CA MET A 25 10.40 12.23 0.59
C MET A 25 9.15 11.42 0.98
N ALA A 26 8.19 12.02 1.69
CA ALA A 26 6.94 11.36 2.05
C ALA A 26 6.08 11.02 0.83
N THR A 27 6.06 11.85 -0.23
CA THR A 27 5.29 11.54 -1.44
C THR A 27 5.88 10.34 -2.21
N ASN A 28 7.22 10.22 -2.22
CA ASN A 28 7.91 9.03 -2.72
C ASN A 28 7.50 7.77 -1.94
N TYR A 29 7.61 7.82 -0.60
CA TYR A 29 7.25 6.69 0.26
C TYR A 29 5.76 6.32 0.14
N TYR A 30 4.88 7.32 0.02
CA TYR A 30 3.46 7.10 -0.23
C TYR A 30 3.25 6.29 -1.52
N PHE A 31 3.83 6.76 -2.63
CA PHE A 31 3.64 6.12 -3.93
C PHE A 31 4.22 4.72 -3.99
N TYR A 32 5.35 4.49 -3.34
CA TYR A 32 5.96 3.17 -3.25
C TYR A 32 5.03 2.11 -2.62
N ASP A 33 4.25 2.51 -1.61
CA ASP A 33 3.39 1.59 -0.84
C ASP A 33 1.91 1.62 -1.27
N LEU A 34 1.46 2.59 -2.08
CA LEU A 34 0.03 2.83 -2.33
C LEU A 34 -0.73 1.65 -2.94
N LEU A 35 -0.06 0.76 -3.70
CA LEU A 35 -0.71 -0.37 -4.38
C LEU A 35 -0.96 -1.56 -3.45
N ALA A 36 -0.19 -1.69 -2.37
CA ALA A 36 -0.29 -2.82 -1.44
C ALA A 36 -1.67 -2.96 -0.78
N PRO A 37 -2.28 -1.90 -0.23
CA PRO A 37 -3.59 -2.00 0.42
C PRO A 37 -4.78 -2.09 -0.54
N ILE A 38 -4.54 -2.00 -1.85
CA ILE A 38 -5.55 -2.16 -2.92
C ILE A 38 -5.15 -3.26 -3.92
N GLN A 39 -4.26 -4.17 -3.50
CA GLN A 39 -3.69 -5.22 -4.35
C GLN A 39 -4.79 -6.12 -4.94
N ASP A 40 -5.84 -6.43 -4.17
CA ASP A 40 -6.98 -7.20 -4.61
C ASP A 40 -7.70 -6.53 -5.80
N LEU A 41 -7.93 -5.21 -5.73
CA LEU A 41 -8.52 -4.44 -6.83
C LEU A 41 -7.61 -4.42 -8.05
N VAL A 42 -6.30 -4.21 -7.88
CA VAL A 42 -5.33 -4.25 -8.97
C VAL A 42 -5.38 -5.61 -9.68
N ARG A 43 -5.48 -6.71 -8.93
CA ARG A 43 -5.51 -8.07 -9.48
C ARG A 43 -6.80 -8.44 -10.16
N ILE A 44 -7.94 -8.01 -9.62
CA ILE A 44 -9.25 -8.25 -10.20
C ILE A 44 -9.39 -7.41 -11.48
N ASN A 45 -9.19 -6.09 -11.39
CA ASN A 45 -9.45 -5.16 -12.50
C ASN A 45 -8.44 -5.26 -13.65
N LEU A 46 -7.19 -5.65 -13.39
CA LEU A 46 -6.17 -5.79 -14.46
C LEU A 46 -5.96 -7.23 -14.91
N GLY A 47 -6.65 -8.19 -14.28
CA GLY A 47 -6.46 -9.62 -14.52
C GLY A 47 -5.09 -10.13 -14.07
N PHE A 48 -4.48 -9.54 -13.05
CA PHE A 48 -3.13 -9.91 -12.60
C PHE A 48 -3.15 -11.12 -11.67
N SER A 49 -2.21 -12.03 -11.90
CA SER A 49 -1.79 -13.04 -10.91
C SER A 49 -1.03 -12.38 -9.75
N ALA A 50 -0.80 -13.12 -8.66
CA ALA A 50 0.07 -12.61 -7.60
C ALA A 50 1.52 -12.45 -8.09
N SER A 51 1.95 -13.28 -9.05
CA SER A 51 3.24 -13.18 -9.73
C SER A 51 3.37 -11.89 -10.54
N ASP A 52 2.33 -11.51 -11.28
CA ASP A 52 2.32 -10.26 -12.06
C ASP A 52 2.41 -9.03 -11.15
N TYR A 53 1.67 -9.03 -10.04
CA TYR A 53 1.80 -8.00 -9.02
C TYR A 53 3.22 -7.97 -8.44
N GLY A 54 3.78 -9.13 -8.11
CA GLY A 54 5.17 -9.27 -7.63
C GLY A 54 6.20 -8.73 -8.63
N LEU A 55 5.98 -8.90 -9.94
CA LEU A 55 6.82 -8.34 -11.00
C LEU A 55 6.78 -6.81 -11.02
N VAL A 56 5.59 -6.20 -10.93
CA VAL A 56 5.43 -4.74 -10.84
C VAL A 56 6.19 -4.20 -9.63
N MET A 57 5.99 -4.80 -8.45
CA MET A 57 6.66 -4.34 -7.22
C MET A 57 8.18 -4.51 -7.28
N SER A 58 8.67 -5.54 -7.96
CA SER A 58 10.10 -5.79 -8.13
C SER A 58 10.76 -4.81 -9.10
N ALA A 59 10.02 -4.30 -10.09
CA ALA A 59 10.54 -3.35 -11.09
C ALA A 59 11.12 -2.07 -10.45
N TYR A 60 10.62 -1.67 -9.27
CA TYR A 60 11.16 -0.57 -8.47
C TYR A 60 12.66 -0.73 -8.17
N ALA A 61 13.09 -1.92 -7.74
CA ALA A 61 14.46 -2.16 -7.28
C ALA A 61 15.42 -2.45 -8.44
N PHE A 62 14.91 -2.72 -9.64
CA PHE A 62 15.70 -3.08 -10.81
C PHE A 62 16.82 -2.07 -11.13
N PRO A 63 16.57 -0.73 -11.18
CA PRO A 63 17.63 0.24 -11.45
C PRO A 63 18.77 0.19 -10.43
N ASN A 64 18.46 -0.04 -9.15
CA ASN A 64 19.48 -0.11 -8.12
C ASN A 64 20.31 -1.38 -8.22
N VAL A 65 19.68 -2.51 -8.56
CA VAL A 65 20.36 -3.80 -8.68
C VAL A 65 21.26 -3.84 -9.92
N PHE A 66 20.73 -3.49 -11.09
CA PHE A 66 21.41 -3.73 -12.36
C PHE A 66 22.14 -2.50 -12.92
N LEU A 67 21.72 -1.29 -12.53
CA LEU A 67 22.38 -0.05 -12.95
C LEU A 67 23.18 0.58 -11.81
N ALA A 68 23.27 -0.07 -10.63
CA ALA A 68 23.98 0.43 -9.45
C ALA A 68 23.58 1.88 -9.06
N MET A 69 22.31 2.24 -9.30
CA MET A 69 21.85 3.63 -9.19
C MET A 69 21.95 4.23 -7.79
N ALA A 70 21.92 3.42 -6.73
CA ALA A 70 22.21 3.91 -5.38
C ALA A 70 23.61 4.53 -5.25
N ILE A 71 24.61 3.95 -5.93
CA ILE A 71 25.99 4.46 -5.94
C ILE A 71 26.15 5.52 -7.03
N LEU A 72 25.68 5.24 -8.25
CA LEU A 72 25.80 6.17 -9.37
C LEU A 72 25.02 7.46 -9.14
N GLY A 73 23.85 7.40 -8.50
CA GLY A 73 23.05 8.57 -8.15
C GLY A 73 23.79 9.54 -7.23
N GLY A 74 24.55 9.02 -6.26
CA GLY A 74 25.45 9.83 -5.42
C GLY A 74 26.59 10.46 -6.23
N ILE A 75 27.24 9.68 -7.10
CA ILE A 75 28.31 10.19 -7.97
C ILE A 75 27.78 11.28 -8.93
N ILE A 76 26.59 11.07 -9.50
CA ILE A 76 25.92 12.05 -10.36
C ILE A 76 25.65 13.31 -9.54
N LEU A 77 25.05 13.19 -8.35
CA LEU A 77 24.79 14.29 -7.44
C LEU A 77 26.04 15.13 -7.15
N ASP A 78 27.17 14.48 -6.84
CA ASP A 78 28.41 15.17 -6.52
C ASP A 78 29.06 15.86 -7.74
N ARG A 79 28.75 15.39 -8.96
CA ARG A 79 29.27 15.97 -10.21
C ARG A 79 28.42 17.11 -10.77
N ILE A 80 27.11 16.91 -10.87
CA ILE A 80 26.19 17.87 -11.53
C ILE A 80 25.40 18.71 -10.53
N GLY A 81 25.52 18.41 -9.23
CA GLY A 81 24.95 19.19 -8.12
C GLY A 81 23.50 18.84 -7.79
N ILE A 82 23.05 19.39 -6.65
CA ILE A 82 21.74 19.12 -6.04
C ILE A 82 20.57 19.46 -6.99
N ARG A 83 20.61 20.64 -7.63
CA ARG A 83 19.46 21.18 -8.38
C ARG A 83 19.16 20.35 -9.64
N ILE A 84 20.16 20.10 -10.48
CA ILE A 84 19.97 19.35 -11.73
C ILE A 84 19.59 17.91 -11.41
N THR A 85 20.36 17.25 -10.53
CA THR A 85 20.10 15.86 -10.13
C THR A 85 18.71 15.72 -9.53
N GLY A 86 18.36 16.54 -8.53
CA GLY A 86 17.07 16.45 -7.87
C GLY A 86 15.90 16.70 -8.82
N PHE A 87 15.98 17.71 -9.70
CA PHE A 87 14.91 17.96 -10.67
C PHE A 87 14.74 16.77 -11.61
N SER A 88 15.83 16.29 -12.22
CA SER A 88 15.77 15.17 -13.17
C SER A 88 15.18 13.90 -12.55
N PHE A 89 15.62 13.51 -11.35
CA PHE A 89 15.17 12.27 -10.73
C PHE A 89 13.79 12.38 -10.07
N ILE A 90 13.42 13.52 -9.49
CA ILE A 90 12.05 13.73 -8.97
C ILE A 90 11.05 13.84 -10.13
N PHE A 91 11.44 14.44 -11.26
CA PHE A 91 10.63 14.46 -12.47
C PHE A 91 10.44 13.05 -13.05
N LEU A 92 11.53 12.26 -13.13
CA LEU A 92 11.47 10.87 -13.60
C LEU A 92 10.60 10.01 -12.69
N MET A 93 10.69 10.20 -11.38
CA MET A 93 9.82 9.56 -10.39
C MET A 93 8.34 9.90 -10.66
N SER A 94 8.04 11.19 -10.88
CA SER A 94 6.68 11.68 -11.15
C SER A 94 6.11 11.15 -12.47
N ILE A 95 6.94 11.08 -13.53
CA ILE A 95 6.57 10.47 -14.81
C ILE A 95 6.33 8.97 -14.65
N GLY A 96 7.19 8.25 -13.93
CA GLY A 96 7.00 6.82 -13.69
C GLY A 96 5.69 6.51 -12.97
N GLY A 97 5.33 7.35 -11.99
CA GLY A 97 4.02 7.27 -11.33
C GLY A 97 2.86 7.55 -12.29
N ALA A 98 2.96 8.59 -13.12
CA ALA A 98 1.94 8.92 -14.12
C ALA A 98 1.75 7.81 -15.17
N ILE A 99 2.84 7.18 -15.64
CA ILE A 99 2.78 6.04 -16.56
C ILE A 99 2.10 4.84 -15.91
N THR A 100 2.38 4.59 -14.63
CA THR A 100 1.71 3.52 -13.88
C THR A 100 0.20 3.78 -13.79
N ALA A 101 -0.21 5.00 -13.46
CA ALA A 101 -1.63 5.37 -13.40
C ALA A 101 -2.29 5.24 -14.79
N TYR A 102 -1.61 5.67 -15.85
CA TYR A 102 -2.10 5.51 -17.21
C TYR A 102 -2.29 4.04 -17.58
N ALA A 103 -1.34 3.17 -17.24
CA ALA A 103 -1.44 1.73 -17.49
C ALA A 103 -2.64 1.07 -16.80
N ALA A 104 -3.05 1.58 -15.63
CA ALA A 104 -4.22 1.13 -14.89
C ALA A 104 -5.54 1.76 -15.35
N SER A 105 -5.50 2.80 -16.18
CA SER A 105 -6.67 3.59 -16.56
C SER A 105 -7.56 2.87 -17.58
N ALA A 106 -8.88 3.12 -17.51
CA ALA A 106 -9.84 2.69 -18.53
C ALA A 106 -9.44 3.14 -19.95
N ALA A 107 -8.82 4.33 -20.08
CA ALA A 107 -8.34 4.85 -21.36
C ALA A 107 -7.25 3.98 -21.99
N PHE A 108 -6.33 3.40 -21.20
CA PHE A 108 -5.32 2.50 -21.73
C PHE A 108 -5.90 1.11 -22.00
N LEU A 109 -6.70 0.58 -21.07
CA LEU A 109 -7.35 -0.73 -21.21
C LEU A 109 -8.30 -0.78 -22.43
N GLY A 110 -8.97 0.33 -22.75
CA GLY A 110 -9.80 0.50 -23.94
C GLY A 110 -9.03 0.66 -25.26
N GLY A 111 -7.74 0.28 -25.32
CA GLY A 111 -6.93 0.35 -26.54
C GLY A 111 -6.22 1.69 -26.76
N GLY A 112 -5.92 2.42 -25.67
CA GLY A 112 -5.25 3.72 -25.72
C GLY A 112 -3.84 3.71 -26.33
N PHE A 113 -3.21 4.87 -26.34
CA PHE A 113 -1.87 5.07 -26.89
C PHE A 113 -0.86 4.03 -26.34
N GLY A 114 -0.20 3.32 -27.25
CA GLY A 114 0.79 2.30 -26.93
C GLY A 114 0.23 0.90 -26.64
N TYR A 115 -1.08 0.72 -26.47
CA TYR A 115 -1.69 -0.58 -26.16
C TYR A 115 -1.36 -1.63 -27.23
N ASN A 116 -1.66 -1.34 -28.49
CA ASN A 116 -1.41 -2.25 -29.61
C ASN A 116 0.08 -2.57 -29.81
N PHE A 117 0.96 -1.59 -29.57
CA PHE A 117 2.40 -1.79 -29.63
C PHE A 117 2.85 -2.76 -28.53
N LEU A 118 2.43 -2.54 -27.29
CA LEU A 118 2.74 -3.41 -26.17
C LEU A 118 2.10 -4.79 -26.29
N ASN A 119 0.98 -4.91 -27.02
CA ASN A 119 0.36 -6.19 -27.34
C ASN A 119 1.13 -6.98 -28.41
N SER A 120 1.96 -6.32 -29.23
CA SER A 120 2.63 -6.96 -30.39
C SER A 120 3.83 -7.84 -30.04
N PHE A 121 4.39 -7.73 -28.84
CA PHE A 121 5.58 -8.50 -28.40
C PHE A 121 5.41 -8.98 -26.97
N LEU A 122 6.13 -10.04 -26.57
CA LEU A 122 5.96 -10.66 -25.24
C LEU A 122 4.48 -10.94 -24.93
N THR A 123 3.77 -11.57 -25.87
CA THR A 123 2.31 -11.78 -25.84
C THR A 123 1.82 -12.60 -24.64
N SER A 124 2.73 -13.29 -23.92
CA SER A 124 2.43 -13.95 -22.65
C SER A 124 2.13 -12.97 -21.50
N TYR A 125 2.54 -11.71 -21.63
CA TYR A 125 2.25 -10.65 -20.65
C TYR A 125 1.25 -9.66 -21.24
N SER A 126 0.31 -9.19 -20.43
CA SER A 126 -0.67 -8.20 -20.86
C SER A 126 -0.02 -6.83 -21.13
N PRO A 127 -0.59 -6.00 -22.02
CA PRO A 127 -0.09 -4.64 -22.28
C PRO A 127 0.01 -3.78 -21.02
N GLN A 128 -1.01 -3.83 -20.15
CA GLN A 128 -1.08 -3.05 -18.91
C GLN A 128 0.00 -3.48 -17.92
N LEU A 129 0.30 -4.77 -17.82
CA LEU A 129 1.39 -5.26 -17.00
C LEU A 129 2.75 -4.73 -17.46
N LYS A 130 3.03 -4.78 -18.77
CA LYS A 130 4.28 -4.26 -19.34
C LYS A 130 4.46 -2.78 -19.05
N LEU A 131 3.38 -1.99 -19.22
CA LEU A 131 3.44 -0.56 -19.01
C LEU A 131 3.56 -0.20 -17.52
N MET A 132 2.89 -0.93 -16.62
CA MET A 132 3.07 -0.77 -15.17
C MET A 132 4.48 -1.12 -14.72
N ILE A 133 5.07 -2.21 -15.22
CA ILE A 133 6.47 -2.58 -14.94
C ILE A 133 7.40 -1.44 -15.40
N PHE A 134 7.18 -0.89 -16.59
CA PHE A 134 7.98 0.23 -17.08
C PHE A 134 7.80 1.50 -16.24
N GLY A 135 6.56 1.83 -15.84
CA GLY A 135 6.25 2.94 -14.94
C GLY A 135 6.94 2.80 -13.59
N PHE A 136 6.84 1.63 -12.95
CA PHE A 136 7.50 1.34 -11.67
C PHE A 136 9.03 1.31 -11.77
N PHE A 137 9.59 0.86 -12.89
CA PHE A 137 11.02 0.96 -13.18
C PHE A 137 11.50 2.41 -13.21
N LEU A 138 10.79 3.30 -13.94
CA LEU A 138 11.12 4.73 -13.98
C LEU A 138 10.92 5.40 -12.62
N PHE A 139 9.85 5.02 -11.91
CA PHE A 139 9.58 5.48 -10.55
C PHE A 139 10.75 5.11 -9.63
N GLY A 140 11.19 3.85 -9.62
CA GLY A 140 12.33 3.38 -8.81
C GLY A 140 13.65 4.08 -9.16
N LEU A 141 13.90 4.29 -10.44
CA LEU A 141 15.09 5.01 -10.94
C LEU A 141 15.13 6.45 -10.38
N GLY A 142 13.99 7.13 -10.37
CA GLY A 142 13.80 8.46 -9.79
C GLY A 142 13.85 8.49 -8.26
N ALA A 143 13.11 7.59 -7.63
CA ALA A 143 12.84 7.55 -6.20
C ALA A 143 14.13 7.47 -5.38
N GLU A 144 15.03 6.58 -5.72
CA GLU A 144 16.17 6.26 -4.87
C GLU A 144 17.23 7.36 -4.93
N THR A 145 17.51 7.85 -6.13
CA THR A 145 18.40 9.01 -6.30
C THR A 145 17.80 10.26 -5.64
N SER A 146 16.47 10.44 -5.67
CA SER A 146 15.83 11.57 -5.00
C SER A 146 16.03 11.55 -3.49
N ILE A 147 16.00 10.38 -2.83
CA ILE A 147 16.24 10.25 -1.39
C ILE A 147 17.67 10.70 -1.04
N VAL A 148 18.65 10.34 -1.86
CA VAL A 148 20.05 10.77 -1.69
C VAL A 148 20.16 12.29 -1.81
N VAL A 149 19.52 12.89 -2.82
CA VAL A 149 19.49 14.35 -3.02
C VAL A 149 18.85 15.05 -1.82
N LEU A 150 17.67 14.62 -1.39
CA LEU A 150 16.94 15.22 -0.26
C LEU A 150 17.75 15.14 1.03
N SER A 151 18.44 14.02 1.28
CA SER A 151 19.34 13.89 2.42
C SER A 151 20.52 14.87 2.35
N LYS A 152 21.13 15.06 1.17
CA LYS A 152 22.21 16.04 0.97
C LYS A 152 21.72 17.48 1.17
N ILE A 153 20.47 17.79 0.82
CA ILE A 153 19.85 19.10 1.10
C ILE A 153 19.81 19.36 2.61
N ILE A 154 19.35 18.38 3.40
CA ILE A 154 19.31 18.52 4.86
C ILE A 154 20.71 18.75 5.42
N VAL A 155 21.71 18.00 4.95
CA VAL A 155 23.11 18.18 5.36
C VAL A 155 23.61 19.59 5.00
N LYS A 156 23.33 20.09 3.79
CA LYS A 156 23.71 21.44 3.35
C LYS A 156 23.13 22.52 4.26
N TRP A 157 21.84 22.42 4.59
CA TRP A 157 21.12 23.45 5.32
C TRP A 157 21.37 23.43 6.83
N PHE A 158 21.73 22.27 7.38
CA PHE A 158 21.99 22.11 8.81
C PHE A 158 23.48 22.00 9.15
N LYS A 159 24.40 22.19 8.20
CA LYS A 159 25.86 22.12 8.44
C LYS A 159 26.27 22.98 9.66
N GLY A 160 26.92 22.35 10.64
CA GLY A 160 27.33 22.99 11.90
C GLY A 160 26.20 23.26 12.90
N ARG A 161 25.04 22.60 12.75
CA ARG A 161 23.82 22.78 13.56
C ARG A 161 23.21 21.43 13.96
N GLU A 162 21.88 21.35 14.11
CA GLU A 162 21.14 20.18 14.57
C GLU A 162 20.95 19.08 13.49
N ILE A 163 22.00 18.72 12.74
CA ILE A 163 21.94 17.80 11.57
C ILE A 163 21.28 16.45 11.90
N ALA A 164 21.67 15.84 13.03
CA ALA A 164 21.17 14.53 13.42
C ALA A 164 19.64 14.54 13.65
N LEU A 165 19.13 15.57 14.33
CA LEU A 165 17.70 15.76 14.54
C LEU A 165 16.98 15.98 13.21
N ALA A 166 17.59 16.77 12.33
CA ALA A 166 17.04 17.10 11.02
C ALA A 166 16.90 15.84 10.12
N LEU A 167 17.92 14.99 10.07
CA LEU A 167 17.88 13.72 9.33
C LEU A 167 16.88 12.72 9.94
N GLY A 168 16.82 12.66 11.28
CA GLY A 168 15.85 11.82 11.99
C GLY A 168 14.41 12.22 11.70
N LEU A 169 14.10 13.52 11.75
CA LEU A 169 12.76 14.04 11.45
C LEU A 169 12.39 13.84 9.97
N ASN A 170 13.35 14.06 9.06
CA ASN A 170 13.17 13.77 7.64
C ASN A 170 12.71 12.33 7.44
N LEU A 171 13.45 11.35 7.99
CA LEU A 171 13.10 9.94 7.88
C LEU A 171 11.73 9.61 8.51
N ALA A 172 11.42 10.17 9.68
CA ALA A 172 10.14 9.98 10.35
C ALA A 172 8.95 10.45 9.49
N ILE A 173 9.08 11.60 8.82
CA ILE A 173 8.07 12.13 7.90
C ILE A 173 7.96 11.23 6.65
N GLY A 174 9.08 10.71 6.12
CA GLY A 174 9.05 9.72 5.04
C GLY A 174 8.25 8.47 5.42
N ARG A 175 8.49 7.92 6.62
CA ARG A 175 7.73 6.78 7.16
C ARG A 175 6.25 7.09 7.38
N LEU A 176 5.91 8.32 7.73
CA LEU A 176 4.52 8.76 7.80
C LEU A 176 3.86 8.70 6.42
N GLY A 177 4.57 9.05 5.34
CA GLY A 177 4.09 8.88 3.96
C GLY A 177 3.70 7.43 3.64
N ALA A 178 4.56 6.47 4.00
CA ALA A 178 4.26 5.04 3.86
C ALA A 178 3.05 4.61 4.71
N ALA A 179 2.96 5.04 5.97
CA ALA A 179 1.81 4.74 6.83
C ALA A 179 0.49 5.28 6.25
N LEU A 180 0.54 6.49 5.69
CA LEU A 180 -0.60 7.12 5.03
C LEU A 180 -0.99 6.40 3.75
N ALA A 181 -0.07 5.77 3.02
CA ALA A 181 -0.43 4.95 1.86
C ALA A 181 -1.35 3.79 2.26
N PHE A 182 -1.00 3.05 3.32
CA PHE A 182 -1.83 1.96 3.85
C PHE A 182 -3.19 2.44 4.38
N THR A 183 -3.25 3.65 4.92
CA THR A 183 -4.48 4.20 5.53
C THR A 183 -5.38 4.88 4.48
N LEU A 184 -4.82 5.69 3.59
CA LEU A 184 -5.58 6.53 2.67
C LEU A 184 -5.94 5.80 1.38
N SER A 185 -5.07 4.94 0.82
CA SER A 185 -5.37 4.27 -0.45
C SER A 185 -6.69 3.49 -0.42
N PRO A 186 -7.00 2.65 0.60
CA PRO A 186 -8.30 1.97 0.71
C PRO A 186 -9.52 2.89 0.85
N ARG A 187 -9.31 4.16 1.18
CA ARG A 187 -10.38 5.17 1.35
C ARG A 187 -10.54 6.05 0.12
N LEU A 188 -9.63 5.92 -0.84
CA LEU A 188 -9.58 6.70 -2.08
C LEU A 188 -9.87 5.82 -3.31
N VAL A 189 -10.48 4.66 -3.12
CA VAL A 189 -10.88 3.76 -4.22
C VAL A 189 -12.22 4.15 -4.86
N HIS A 190 -12.69 5.38 -4.60
CA HIS A 190 -13.91 5.95 -5.15
C HIS A 190 -13.64 7.27 -5.86
N PRO A 191 -14.42 7.64 -6.89
CA PRO A 191 -15.50 6.84 -7.52
C PRO A 191 -14.96 5.58 -8.22
N GLU A 192 -13.69 5.60 -8.61
CA GLU A 192 -12.97 4.50 -9.25
C GLU A 192 -11.82 4.00 -8.37
N TRP A 193 -11.48 2.71 -8.47
CA TRP A 193 -10.35 2.14 -7.73
C TRP A 193 -9.01 2.81 -8.09
N THR A 194 -8.91 3.31 -9.33
CA THR A 194 -7.74 4.03 -9.85
C THR A 194 -7.55 5.42 -9.21
N THR A 195 -8.58 5.99 -8.56
CA THR A 195 -8.49 7.28 -7.86
C THR A 195 -7.37 7.28 -6.81
N ALA A 196 -7.16 6.17 -6.11
CA ALA A 196 -6.07 6.02 -5.14
C ALA A 196 -4.68 6.16 -5.80
N ILE A 197 -4.53 5.64 -7.02
CA ILE A 197 -3.30 5.75 -7.80
C ILE A 197 -3.11 7.19 -8.30
N TYR A 198 -4.15 7.81 -8.85
CA TYR A 198 -4.11 9.21 -9.30
C TYR A 198 -3.78 10.18 -8.17
N PHE A 199 -4.32 9.96 -6.97
CA PHE A 199 -3.95 10.75 -5.79
C PHE A 199 -2.46 10.62 -5.46
N GLY A 200 -1.90 9.42 -5.54
CA GLY A 200 -0.46 9.21 -5.42
C GLY A 200 0.34 9.99 -6.47
N VAL A 201 -0.10 9.97 -7.73
CA VAL A 201 0.55 10.74 -8.82
C VAL A 201 0.47 12.24 -8.56
N LEU A 202 -0.69 12.74 -8.12
CA LEU A 202 -0.86 14.15 -7.73
C LEU A 202 0.15 14.55 -6.65
N LEU A 203 0.33 13.72 -5.62
CA LEU A 203 1.33 13.96 -4.57
C LEU A 203 2.76 14.02 -5.13
N LEU A 204 3.12 13.13 -6.08
CA LEU A 204 4.44 13.19 -6.72
C LEU A 204 4.67 14.51 -7.47
N TRP A 205 3.66 15.00 -8.22
CA TRP A 205 3.74 16.29 -8.92
C TRP A 205 3.80 17.48 -7.96
N ILE A 206 3.03 17.46 -6.86
CA ILE A 206 3.16 18.46 -5.78
C ILE A 206 4.56 18.40 -5.17
N GLY A 207 5.13 17.20 -5.01
CA GLY A 207 6.53 17.01 -4.60
C GLY A 207 7.52 17.65 -5.58
N LEU A 208 7.34 17.47 -6.89
CA LEU A 208 8.17 18.13 -7.90
C LEU A 208 8.05 19.65 -7.85
N LEU A 209 6.83 20.19 -7.70
CA LEU A 209 6.62 21.63 -7.50
C LEU A 209 7.32 22.11 -6.23
N GLY A 210 7.22 21.36 -5.14
CA GLY A 210 7.95 21.61 -3.91
C GLY A 210 9.47 21.64 -4.13
N PHE A 211 10.01 20.74 -4.95
CA PHE A 211 11.42 20.76 -5.31
C PHE A 211 11.80 21.97 -6.15
N ILE A 212 10.96 22.40 -7.09
CA ILE A 212 11.17 23.63 -7.87
C ILE A 212 11.23 24.85 -6.94
N ILE A 213 10.32 24.94 -5.96
CA ILE A 213 10.35 25.99 -4.93
C ILE A 213 11.67 25.93 -4.15
N TYR A 214 12.10 24.74 -3.73
CA TYR A 214 13.40 24.55 -3.09
C TYR A 214 14.54 25.07 -3.98
N MET A 215 14.58 24.75 -5.27
CA MET A 215 15.62 25.22 -6.19
C MET A 215 15.70 26.76 -6.26
N LEU A 216 14.55 27.44 -6.22
CA LEU A 216 14.50 28.91 -6.20
C LEU A 216 15.10 29.48 -4.90
N ILE A 217 14.84 28.84 -3.77
CA ILE A 217 15.43 29.20 -2.47
C ILE A 217 16.93 28.91 -2.47
N ASP A 218 17.34 27.72 -2.93
CA ASP A 218 18.72 27.27 -2.96
C ASP A 218 19.60 28.15 -3.86
N THR A 219 19.06 28.62 -4.99
CA THR A 219 19.71 29.59 -5.87
C THR A 219 20.02 30.91 -5.16
N LYS A 220 19.18 31.33 -4.20
CA LYS A 220 19.45 32.53 -3.38
C LYS A 220 20.54 32.26 -2.34
N VAL A 221 20.62 31.05 -1.80
CA VAL A 221 21.66 30.65 -0.84
C VAL A 221 23.02 30.58 -1.52
N ASP A 222 23.12 29.97 -2.70
CA ASP A 222 24.39 29.86 -3.45
C ASP A 222 24.95 31.24 -3.83
N ARG A 223 24.08 32.25 -4.02
CA ARG A 223 24.49 33.65 -4.23
C ARG A 223 25.05 34.32 -2.98
N GLN A 224 24.74 33.80 -1.78
CA GLN A 224 25.20 34.34 -0.50
C GLN A 224 26.48 33.67 -0.01
N VAL A 225 26.59 32.35 -0.19
CA VAL A 225 27.71 31.55 0.32
C VAL A 225 27.93 30.30 -0.53
N THR A 226 29.19 30.02 -0.85
CA THR A 226 29.58 28.73 -1.42
C THR A 226 29.83 27.75 -0.28
N ILE A 227 28.92 26.81 -0.07
CA ILE A 227 29.08 25.73 0.91
C ILE A 227 29.73 24.56 0.20
N ASP A 228 30.99 24.29 0.51
CA ASP A 228 31.64 23.07 0.05
C ASP A 228 31.05 21.87 0.82
N LEU A 229 30.49 20.93 0.06
CA LEU A 229 29.88 19.69 0.53
C LEU A 229 30.72 18.47 0.16
N LYS A 230 31.88 18.67 -0.49
CA LYS A 230 32.83 17.60 -0.76
C LYS A 230 33.67 17.37 0.47
N ASP A 231 33.54 16.19 1.07
CA ASP A 231 34.55 15.71 1.99
C ASP A 231 35.70 15.10 1.17
N PRO A 232 36.95 15.60 1.29
CA PRO A 232 38.08 15.10 0.52
C PRO A 232 38.44 13.64 0.86
N GLU A 233 37.87 13.08 1.93
CA GLU A 233 38.09 11.70 2.37
C GLU A 233 37.05 10.69 1.81
N GLU A 234 36.01 11.12 1.08
CA GLU A 234 34.85 10.28 0.68
C GLU A 234 34.82 9.86 -0.82
N GLU A 235 35.89 10.01 -1.59
CA GLU A 235 35.86 9.51 -2.97
C GLU A 235 35.74 7.98 -3.02
N PHE A 236 34.65 7.48 -3.60
CA PHE A 236 34.40 6.06 -3.80
C PHE A 236 35.54 5.40 -4.61
N LYS A 237 36.21 4.41 -4.02
CA LYS A 237 37.23 3.61 -4.69
C LYS A 237 36.78 2.17 -4.81
N LEU A 238 36.79 1.64 -6.04
CA LEU A 238 36.43 0.25 -6.30
C LEU A 238 37.30 -0.76 -5.53
N SER A 239 38.55 -0.38 -5.21
CA SER A 239 39.47 -1.18 -4.39
C SER A 239 38.95 -1.42 -2.97
N ASP A 240 38.21 -0.47 -2.40
CA ASP A 240 37.69 -0.58 -1.04
C ASP A 240 36.60 -1.64 -0.95
N LEU A 241 35.91 -1.93 -2.06
CA LEU A 241 34.92 -3.00 -2.14
C LEU A 241 35.53 -4.38 -1.85
N LYS A 242 36.78 -4.62 -2.32
CA LYS A 242 37.49 -5.88 -2.09
C LYS A 242 37.75 -6.12 -0.59
N ASP A 243 38.10 -5.07 0.14
CA ASP A 243 38.36 -5.14 1.57
C ASP A 243 37.05 -5.36 2.35
N LEU A 244 35.95 -4.76 1.90
CA LEU A 244 34.64 -4.95 2.50
C LEU A 244 34.12 -6.38 2.33
N VAL A 245 34.20 -6.95 1.13
CA VAL A 245 33.72 -8.32 0.86
C VAL A 245 34.61 -9.42 1.44
N THR A 246 35.80 -9.07 1.96
CA THR A 246 36.68 -10.01 2.67
C THR A 246 36.56 -9.91 4.20
N ASN A 247 36.02 -8.81 4.72
CA ASN A 247 35.77 -8.64 6.15
C ASN A 247 34.51 -9.42 6.58
N ARG A 248 34.69 -10.42 7.44
CA ARG A 248 33.60 -11.29 7.92
C ARG A 248 32.47 -10.53 8.63
N SER A 249 32.79 -9.55 9.46
CA SER A 249 31.78 -8.74 10.15
C SER A 249 30.95 -7.90 9.17
N VAL A 250 31.60 -7.35 8.12
CA VAL A 250 30.90 -6.63 7.04
C VAL A 250 30.00 -7.58 6.25
N ILE A 251 30.47 -8.79 5.95
CA ILE A 251 29.66 -9.81 5.27
C ILE A 251 28.43 -10.18 6.13
N PHE A 252 28.63 -10.49 7.42
CA PHE A 252 27.52 -10.89 8.30
C PHE A 252 26.50 -9.78 8.48
N ILE A 253 26.93 -8.53 8.70
CA ILE A 253 25.99 -7.40 8.85
C ILE A 253 25.26 -7.09 7.53
N THR A 254 25.93 -7.26 6.39
CA THR A 254 25.31 -7.10 5.05
C THR A 254 24.29 -8.21 4.77
N LEU A 255 24.61 -9.46 5.09
CA LEU A 255 23.70 -10.60 4.91
C LEU A 255 22.50 -10.52 5.86
N LEU A 256 22.71 -10.09 7.11
CA LEU A 256 21.63 -9.73 8.03
C LEU A 256 20.74 -8.65 7.42
N CYS A 257 21.32 -7.57 6.89
CA CYS A 257 20.60 -6.45 6.29
C CYS A 257 19.66 -6.92 5.16
N VAL A 258 20.20 -7.63 4.16
CA VAL A 258 19.40 -8.08 3.02
C VAL A 258 18.33 -9.09 3.43
N THR A 259 18.63 -10.06 4.30
CA THR A 259 17.64 -11.07 4.73
C THR A 259 16.52 -10.45 5.57
N PHE A 260 16.87 -9.57 6.50
CA PHE A 260 15.89 -8.88 7.35
C PHE A 260 14.97 -7.97 6.54
N TYR A 261 15.54 -7.11 5.68
CA TYR A 261 14.72 -6.21 4.85
C TYR A 261 13.92 -6.94 3.77
N SER A 262 14.43 -8.04 3.23
CA SER A 262 13.68 -8.92 2.33
C SER A 262 12.51 -9.64 3.01
N ALA A 263 12.56 -9.81 4.33
CA ALA A 263 11.44 -10.35 5.09
C ALA A 263 10.37 -9.30 5.36
N VAL A 264 10.73 -8.02 5.52
CA VAL A 264 9.79 -6.95 5.92
C VAL A 264 9.18 -6.23 4.72
N PHE A 265 9.99 -5.73 3.78
CA PHE A 265 9.48 -4.87 2.71
C PHE A 265 8.61 -5.61 1.69
N PRO A 266 9.01 -6.79 1.17
CA PRO A 266 8.12 -7.59 0.35
C PRO A 266 6.88 -8.06 1.12
N PHE A 267 6.98 -8.43 2.41
CA PHE A 267 5.82 -8.76 3.23
C PHE A 267 4.78 -7.62 3.23
N LEU A 268 5.22 -6.38 3.43
CA LEU A 268 4.34 -5.21 3.41
C LEU A 268 3.55 -5.05 2.10
N LYS A 269 4.07 -5.56 0.98
CA LYS A 269 3.37 -5.52 -0.31
C LYS A 269 2.19 -6.48 -0.38
N PHE A 270 2.21 -7.55 0.41
CA PHE A 270 1.18 -8.60 0.45
C PHE A 270 0.40 -8.63 1.77
N ALA A 271 0.80 -7.84 2.77
CA ALA A 271 0.24 -7.89 4.11
C ALA A 271 -1.26 -7.54 4.16
N PRO A 272 -1.74 -6.46 3.51
CA PRO A 272 -3.18 -6.18 3.50
C PRO A 272 -3.99 -7.31 2.85
N ASP A 273 -3.53 -7.85 1.72
CA ASP A 273 -4.19 -8.96 1.01
C ASP A 273 -4.22 -10.23 1.88
N LEU A 274 -3.12 -10.55 2.58
CA LEU A 274 -3.10 -11.61 3.60
C LEU A 274 -4.16 -11.40 4.69
N LEU A 275 -4.28 -10.18 5.23
CA LEU A 275 -5.23 -9.87 6.30
C LEU A 275 -6.69 -10.00 5.82
N MET A 276 -6.95 -9.61 4.57
CA MET A 276 -8.25 -9.78 3.94
C MET A 276 -8.58 -11.27 3.72
N ASN A 277 -7.65 -12.04 3.15
CA ASN A 277 -7.90 -13.44 2.78
C ASN A 277 -7.90 -14.39 3.99
N LYS A 278 -6.98 -14.23 4.94
CA LYS A 278 -6.83 -15.15 6.07
C LYS A 278 -7.67 -14.77 7.29
N PHE A 279 -7.82 -13.46 7.55
CA PHE A 279 -8.50 -12.94 8.74
C PHE A 279 -9.81 -12.23 8.42
N SER A 280 -10.26 -12.26 7.17
CA SER A 280 -11.54 -11.69 6.74
C SER A 280 -11.69 -10.21 7.08
N MET A 281 -10.57 -9.48 7.12
CA MET A 281 -10.60 -8.06 7.43
C MET A 281 -11.11 -7.27 6.23
N ALA A 282 -11.95 -6.27 6.47
CA ALA A 282 -12.28 -5.28 5.45
C ALA A 282 -11.01 -4.56 4.97
N ARG A 283 -10.96 -4.19 3.68
CA ARG A 283 -9.78 -3.55 3.04
C ARG A 283 -9.22 -2.36 3.84
N GLN A 284 -10.11 -1.47 4.30
CA GLN A 284 -9.72 -0.32 5.12
C GLN A 284 -9.06 -0.75 6.44
N MET A 285 -9.64 -1.73 7.14
CA MET A 285 -9.10 -2.27 8.40
C MET A 285 -7.76 -2.98 8.16
N ALA A 286 -7.64 -3.77 7.09
CA ALA A 286 -6.40 -4.44 6.71
C ALA A 286 -5.27 -3.44 6.44
N GLY A 287 -5.58 -2.35 5.73
CA GLY A 287 -4.68 -1.21 5.56
C GLY A 287 -4.29 -0.55 6.88
N ASP A 288 -5.26 -0.19 7.71
CA ASP A 288 -5.02 0.44 9.02
C ASP A 288 -4.15 -0.44 9.93
N VAL A 289 -4.48 -1.72 10.05
CA VAL A 289 -3.71 -2.67 10.87
C VAL A 289 -2.28 -2.80 10.34
N THR A 290 -2.09 -2.90 9.02
CA THR A 290 -0.73 -2.92 8.42
C THR A 290 0.06 -1.65 8.71
N SER A 291 -0.61 -0.49 8.72
CA SER A 291 0.03 0.81 8.99
C SER A 291 0.63 0.93 10.41
N TYR A 292 0.13 0.15 11.39
CA TYR A 292 0.65 0.15 12.76
C TYR A 292 2.14 -0.18 12.83
N LEU A 293 2.64 -0.98 11.87
CA LEU A 293 4.06 -1.24 11.75
C LEU A 293 4.85 0.06 11.56
N MET A 294 4.43 0.92 10.62
CA MET A 294 5.11 2.17 10.30
C MET A 294 4.99 3.18 11.44
N TYR A 295 3.80 3.35 12.02
CA TYR A 295 3.61 4.21 13.20
C TYR A 295 4.46 3.77 14.38
N GLY A 296 4.52 2.45 14.64
CA GLY A 296 5.39 1.88 15.66
C GLY A 296 6.85 2.24 15.42
N THR A 297 7.33 2.18 14.18
CA THR A 297 8.75 2.49 13.88
C THR A 297 9.14 3.95 14.05
N ILE A 298 8.22 4.87 13.76
CA ILE A 298 8.44 6.30 13.98
C ILE A 298 8.71 6.57 15.47
N LEU A 299 7.99 5.87 16.35
CA LEU A 299 8.12 6.03 17.80
C LEU A 299 9.29 5.21 18.39
N LEU A 300 9.41 3.95 18.01
CA LEU A 300 10.29 2.97 18.67
C LEU A 300 11.74 3.02 18.18
N THR A 301 11.98 3.35 16.91
CA THR A 301 13.35 3.37 16.34
C THR A 301 14.25 4.38 17.08
N PRO A 302 13.82 5.63 17.36
CA PRO A 302 14.62 6.55 18.16
C PRO A 302 14.91 6.04 19.57
N LEU A 303 13.95 5.35 20.22
CA LEU A 303 14.13 4.79 21.55
C LEU A 303 15.17 3.67 21.57
N PHE A 304 15.13 2.76 20.59
CA PHE A 304 16.13 1.71 20.47
C PHE A 304 17.50 2.23 20.02
N GLY A 305 17.54 3.27 19.18
CA GLY A 305 18.79 3.95 18.82
C GLY A 305 19.44 4.59 20.05
N TRP A 306 18.65 5.30 20.85
CA TRP A 306 19.12 5.84 22.13
C TRP A 306 19.60 4.73 23.08
N TYR A 307 18.91 3.59 23.15
CA TYR A 307 19.35 2.46 23.96
C TYR A 307 20.71 1.92 23.48
N ALA A 308 20.86 1.69 22.17
CA ALA A 308 22.12 1.24 21.57
C ALA A 308 23.27 2.22 21.86
N ASP A 309 23.01 3.53 21.76
CA ASP A 309 24.02 4.55 21.96
C ASP A 309 24.53 4.62 23.40
N ASN A 310 23.63 4.49 24.39
CA ASN A 310 23.97 4.70 25.80
C ASN A 310 24.26 3.40 26.57
N LYS A 311 23.63 2.28 26.19
CA LYS A 311 23.78 0.98 26.86
C LYS A 311 24.54 -0.03 26.02
N GLY A 312 24.80 0.25 24.74
CA GLY A 312 25.42 -0.69 23.81
C GLY A 312 24.45 -1.77 23.37
N LYS A 313 24.97 -2.98 23.24
CA LYS A 313 24.21 -4.18 22.87
C LYS A 313 23.62 -4.18 21.46
N SER A 314 24.23 -3.49 20.51
CA SER A 314 23.75 -3.43 19.13
C SER A 314 23.57 -4.83 18.52
N ALA A 315 24.55 -5.73 18.71
CA ALA A 315 24.44 -7.10 18.22
C ALA A 315 23.31 -7.91 18.90
N THR A 316 23.09 -7.71 20.20
CA THR A 316 21.93 -8.28 20.90
C THR A 316 20.59 -7.75 20.39
N LEU A 317 20.46 -6.45 20.12
CA LEU A 317 19.24 -5.86 19.56
C LEU A 317 18.93 -6.44 18.17
N MET A 318 19.96 -6.58 17.31
CA MET A 318 19.84 -7.21 15.99
C MET A 318 19.37 -8.67 16.09
N TYR A 319 19.95 -9.42 17.03
CA TYR A 319 19.58 -10.81 17.30
C TYR A 319 18.14 -10.95 17.79
N LEU A 320 17.72 -10.13 18.76
CA LEU A 320 16.35 -10.13 19.27
C LEU A 320 15.32 -9.70 18.22
N GLY A 321 15.60 -8.64 17.47
CA GLY A 321 14.73 -8.17 16.40
C GLY A 321 14.52 -9.23 15.32
N SER A 322 15.58 -9.95 14.93
CA SER A 322 15.47 -11.07 13.99
C SER A 322 14.69 -12.27 14.57
N GLY A 323 14.79 -12.52 15.87
CA GLY A 323 13.97 -13.54 16.55
C GLY A 323 12.48 -13.18 16.55
N LEU A 324 12.14 -11.93 16.87
CA LEU A 324 10.77 -11.43 16.81
C LEU A 324 10.18 -11.49 15.39
N LEU A 325 11.01 -11.21 14.37
CA LEU A 325 10.65 -11.34 12.97
C LEU A 325 10.20 -12.77 12.61
N ILE A 326 10.94 -13.79 13.07
CA ILE A 326 10.58 -15.20 12.88
C ILE A 326 9.22 -15.49 13.53
N ILE A 327 9.06 -15.09 14.79
CA ILE A 327 7.85 -15.33 15.58
C ILE A 327 6.62 -14.71 14.89
N ALA A 328 6.71 -13.44 14.48
CA ALA A 328 5.63 -12.74 13.80
C ALA A 328 5.17 -13.46 12.52
N HIS A 329 6.11 -13.88 11.66
CA HIS A 329 5.78 -14.61 10.44
C HIS A 329 5.24 -16.02 10.70
N LEU A 330 5.73 -16.73 11.72
CA LEU A 330 5.18 -18.03 12.13
C LEU A 330 3.76 -17.89 12.71
N MET A 331 3.47 -16.81 13.43
CA MET A 331 2.11 -16.51 13.88
C MET A 331 1.18 -16.32 12.68
N PHE A 332 1.59 -15.54 11.67
CA PHE A 332 0.83 -15.41 10.42
C PHE A 332 0.71 -16.71 9.63
N ALA A 333 1.72 -17.58 9.64
CA ALA A 333 1.65 -18.86 8.94
C ALA A 333 0.72 -19.85 9.65
N LEU A 334 0.91 -20.06 10.96
CA LEU A 334 0.42 -21.25 11.66
C LEU A 334 -0.72 -20.99 12.64
N THR A 335 -1.11 -19.73 12.88
CA THR A 335 -2.13 -19.39 13.88
C THR A 335 -3.23 -18.50 13.29
N TYR A 336 -4.31 -18.34 14.07
CA TYR A 336 -5.41 -17.39 13.85
C TYR A 336 -5.53 -16.39 15.01
N LEU A 337 -4.41 -16.11 15.68
CA LEU A 337 -4.36 -15.07 16.72
C LEU A 337 -4.69 -13.70 16.11
N GLU A 338 -5.27 -12.82 16.92
CA GLU A 338 -5.59 -11.44 16.54
C GLU A 338 -4.41 -10.80 15.78
N PRO A 339 -4.56 -10.45 14.48
CA PRO A 339 -3.43 -10.13 13.61
C PRO A 339 -2.73 -8.82 13.95
N ARG A 340 -3.35 -7.96 14.77
CA ARG A 340 -2.68 -6.79 15.35
C ARG A 340 -1.46 -7.19 16.19
N VAL A 341 -1.49 -8.34 16.86
CA VAL A 341 -0.37 -8.84 17.68
C VAL A 341 0.89 -9.10 16.84
N PRO A 342 0.88 -9.96 15.80
CA PRO A 342 2.05 -10.17 14.96
C PRO A 342 2.48 -8.92 14.19
N ILE A 343 1.58 -8.01 13.78
CA ILE A 343 1.98 -6.72 13.18
C ILE A 343 2.77 -5.85 14.17
N VAL A 344 2.29 -5.70 15.41
CA VAL A 344 3.01 -4.90 16.43
C VAL A 344 4.37 -5.53 16.74
N LEU A 345 4.45 -6.86 16.84
CA LEU A 345 5.73 -7.55 16.99
C LEU A 345 6.68 -7.28 15.82
N LEU A 346 6.16 -7.27 14.60
CA LEU A 346 6.92 -6.94 13.40
C LEU A 346 7.41 -5.49 13.41
N GLY A 347 6.59 -4.53 13.88
CA GLY A 347 7.00 -3.14 14.10
C GLY A 347 8.10 -2.98 15.14
N ILE A 348 8.05 -3.74 16.24
CA ILE A 348 9.13 -3.77 17.24
C ILE A 348 10.41 -4.34 16.62
N ALA A 349 10.31 -5.47 15.91
CA ALA A 349 11.43 -6.08 15.20
C ALA A 349 12.07 -5.10 14.20
N PHE A 350 11.25 -4.46 13.37
CA PHE A 350 11.67 -3.48 12.35
C PHE A 350 12.25 -2.19 12.95
N SER A 351 11.99 -1.90 14.22
CA SER A 351 12.62 -0.80 14.94
C SER A 351 13.96 -1.19 15.56
N LEU A 352 14.08 -2.41 16.11
CA LEU A 352 15.27 -2.91 16.78
C LEU A 352 16.48 -3.05 15.84
N VAL A 353 16.28 -3.72 14.71
CA VAL A 353 17.41 -4.08 13.82
C VAL A 353 18.03 -2.84 13.16
N PRO A 354 17.28 -1.96 12.47
CA PRO A 354 17.87 -0.78 11.83
C PRO A 354 18.52 0.19 12.81
N ALA A 355 17.89 0.40 13.99
CA ALA A 355 18.43 1.28 15.03
C ALA A 355 19.82 0.83 15.52
N ALA A 356 20.10 -0.48 15.49
CA ALA A 356 21.36 -1.04 15.94
C ALA A 356 22.35 -1.31 14.79
N MET A 357 21.84 -1.73 13.62
CA MET A 357 22.62 -2.23 12.50
C MET A 357 23.38 -1.11 11.78
N TRP A 358 22.71 -0.02 11.41
CA TRP A 358 23.38 1.06 10.68
C TRP A 358 24.50 1.71 11.51
N PRO A 359 24.29 2.07 12.79
CA PRO A 359 25.38 2.60 13.61
C PRO A 359 26.53 1.61 13.83
N ALA A 360 26.24 0.30 13.90
CA ALA A 360 27.26 -0.74 14.09
C ALA A 360 28.30 -0.77 12.96
N VAL A 361 27.95 -0.35 11.74
CA VAL A 361 28.90 -0.26 10.61
C VAL A 361 30.05 0.69 10.94
N THR A 362 29.78 1.80 11.65
CA THR A 362 30.81 2.78 12.05
C THR A 362 31.87 2.21 13.00
N LYS A 363 31.57 1.10 13.69
CA LYS A 363 32.52 0.41 14.57
C LYS A 363 33.35 -0.64 13.83
N ILE A 364 32.81 -1.19 12.74
CA ILE A 364 33.43 -2.28 11.98
C ILE A 364 34.34 -1.74 10.88
N VAL A 365 33.92 -0.65 10.23
CA VAL A 365 34.55 -0.10 9.03
C VAL A 365 35.27 1.21 9.36
N PRO A 366 36.52 1.41 8.89
CA PRO A 366 37.23 2.68 9.05
C PRO A 366 36.45 3.85 8.43
N THR A 367 36.54 5.04 9.05
CA THR A 367 35.79 6.25 8.64
C THR A 367 35.91 6.56 7.14
N ALA A 368 37.12 6.44 6.58
CA ALA A 368 37.40 6.69 5.16
C ALA A 368 36.65 5.75 4.18
N LYS A 369 36.07 4.63 4.65
CA LYS A 369 35.36 3.65 3.83
C LYS A 369 33.87 3.55 4.15
N LEU A 370 33.34 4.40 5.03
CA LEU A 370 31.95 4.31 5.48
C LEU A 370 30.94 4.54 4.35
N GLY A 371 31.17 5.54 3.50
CA GLY A 371 30.31 5.79 2.33
C GLY A 371 30.25 4.57 1.40
N THR A 372 31.39 3.95 1.11
CA THR A 372 31.47 2.72 0.32
C THR A 372 30.76 1.55 0.99
N ALA A 373 30.90 1.38 2.31
CA ALA A 373 30.23 0.31 3.05
C ALA A 373 28.70 0.46 3.07
N TYR A 374 28.19 1.66 3.34
CA TYR A 374 26.76 1.92 3.31
C TYR A 374 26.18 1.75 1.90
N GLY A 375 26.88 2.27 0.87
CA GLY A 375 26.49 2.07 -0.52
C GLY A 375 26.45 0.60 -0.92
N PHE A 376 27.48 -0.17 -0.54
CA PHE A 376 27.52 -1.62 -0.80
C PHE A 376 26.37 -2.37 -0.11
N MET A 377 26.14 -2.12 1.19
CA MET A 377 25.05 -2.75 1.93
C MET A 377 23.69 -2.43 1.31
N PHE A 378 23.48 -1.18 0.92
CA PHE A 378 22.25 -0.73 0.30
C PHE A 378 22.02 -1.36 -1.08
N SER A 379 23.08 -1.48 -1.90
CA SER A 379 23.01 -2.19 -3.18
C SER A 379 22.67 -3.68 -3.00
N VAL A 380 23.26 -4.36 -2.02
CA VAL A 380 22.96 -5.78 -1.74
C VAL A 380 21.53 -5.94 -1.22
N GLN A 381 21.05 -5.03 -0.35
CA GLN A 381 19.66 -5.01 0.10
C GLN A 381 18.67 -4.94 -1.07
N ASN A 382 18.96 -4.11 -2.09
CA ASN A 382 18.10 -3.96 -3.26
C ASN A 382 17.95 -5.25 -4.07
N ILE A 383 18.94 -6.16 -4.04
CA ILE A 383 18.79 -7.50 -4.66
C ILE A 383 17.63 -8.25 -4.02
N GLY A 384 17.51 -8.17 -2.69
CA GLY A 384 16.40 -8.72 -1.96
C GLY A 384 15.05 -8.11 -2.34
N LEU A 385 14.99 -6.78 -2.42
CA LEU A 385 13.78 -6.05 -2.83
C LEU A 385 13.37 -6.34 -4.29
N PHE A 386 14.32 -6.73 -5.14
CA PHE A 386 14.04 -7.18 -6.50
C PHE A 386 13.55 -8.64 -6.53
N ILE A 387 14.21 -9.56 -5.83
CA ILE A 387 13.90 -11.00 -5.97
C ILE A 387 12.62 -11.39 -5.23
N PHE A 388 12.44 -10.91 -3.99
CA PHE A 388 11.43 -11.48 -3.11
C PHE A 388 9.99 -11.13 -3.44
N PRO A 389 9.61 -9.94 -3.93
CA PRO A 389 8.23 -9.72 -4.35
C PRO A 389 7.81 -10.64 -5.50
N MET A 390 8.68 -10.87 -6.49
CA MET A 390 8.49 -11.89 -7.55
C MET A 390 8.34 -13.30 -6.96
N LEU A 391 9.28 -13.70 -6.10
CA LEU A 391 9.24 -15.03 -5.49
C LEU A 391 7.95 -15.25 -4.70
N ILE A 392 7.54 -14.27 -3.90
CA ILE A 392 6.35 -14.37 -3.05
C ILE A 392 5.09 -14.41 -3.92
N GLY A 393 4.99 -13.61 -4.97
CA GLY A 393 3.91 -13.71 -5.94
C GLY A 393 3.79 -15.11 -6.55
N TRP A 394 4.92 -15.68 -7.00
CA TRP A 394 4.98 -17.04 -7.52
C TRP A 394 4.59 -18.10 -6.48
N VAL A 395 5.04 -17.96 -5.24
CA VAL A 395 4.69 -18.88 -4.15
C VAL A 395 3.19 -18.77 -3.82
N VAL A 396 2.60 -17.58 -3.85
CA VAL A 396 1.14 -17.38 -3.68
C VAL A 396 0.39 -18.13 -4.78
N ASP A 397 0.69 -17.89 -6.06
CA ASP A 397 -0.03 -18.55 -7.15
C ASP A 397 0.13 -20.08 -7.12
N THR A 398 1.35 -20.57 -6.87
CA THR A 398 1.65 -22.01 -6.79
C THR A 398 1.00 -22.69 -5.58
N SER A 399 0.79 -21.94 -4.49
CA SER A 399 0.09 -22.45 -3.30
C SER A 399 -1.42 -22.50 -3.48
N ASN A 400 -1.94 -21.84 -4.52
CA ASN A 400 -3.35 -21.61 -4.74
C ASN A 400 -3.77 -21.93 -6.19
N PRO A 401 -3.49 -23.13 -6.74
CA PRO A 401 -3.68 -23.41 -8.17
C PRO A 401 -5.14 -23.29 -8.66
N ASN A 402 -6.11 -23.48 -7.76
CA ASN A 402 -7.54 -23.53 -8.09
C ASN A 402 -8.35 -22.40 -7.46
N TYR A 403 -7.71 -21.28 -7.07
CA TYR A 403 -8.40 -20.19 -6.37
C TYR A 403 -9.41 -19.46 -7.23
N ARG A 404 -9.18 -19.39 -8.56
CA ARG A 404 -10.14 -18.85 -9.54
C ARG A 404 -10.92 -20.00 -10.18
N SER A 405 -12.22 -19.82 -10.34
CA SER A 405 -13.10 -20.74 -11.03
C SER A 405 -13.91 -19.97 -12.07
N VAL A 406 -13.65 -20.28 -13.33
CA VAL A 406 -14.35 -19.69 -14.47
C VAL A 406 -15.68 -20.41 -14.64
N VAL A 407 -16.74 -19.63 -14.66
CA VAL A 407 -18.10 -20.05 -15.02
C VAL A 407 -18.38 -19.47 -16.40
N SER A 408 -18.52 -20.34 -17.39
CA SER A 408 -18.79 -19.91 -18.77
C SER A 408 -20.15 -19.25 -18.90
N THR A 409 -20.38 -18.49 -19.97
CA THR A 409 -21.66 -17.85 -20.24
C THR A 409 -22.84 -18.81 -20.16
N GLN A 410 -22.71 -20.00 -20.76
CA GLN A 410 -23.74 -21.02 -20.73
C GLN A 410 -23.98 -21.60 -19.32
N GLN A 411 -22.93 -21.75 -18.51
CA GLN A 411 -23.07 -22.19 -17.13
C GLN A 411 -23.71 -21.09 -16.27
N TYR A 412 -23.37 -19.84 -16.53
CA TYR A 412 -23.95 -18.70 -15.84
C TYR A 412 -25.44 -18.53 -16.19
N GLU A 413 -25.85 -18.74 -17.45
CA GLU A 413 -27.27 -18.82 -17.84
C GLU A 413 -28.02 -19.92 -17.06
N THR A 414 -27.35 -21.03 -16.77
CA THR A 414 -27.95 -22.12 -15.96
C THR A 414 -28.11 -21.69 -14.50
N ILE A 415 -27.09 -21.05 -13.92
CA ILE A 415 -27.16 -20.45 -12.57
C ILE A 415 -28.28 -19.40 -12.51
N GLN A 416 -28.46 -18.62 -13.57
CA GLN A 416 -29.58 -17.72 -13.73
C GLN A 416 -30.93 -18.47 -13.85
N GLN A 417 -31.01 -19.70 -14.31
CA GLN A 417 -32.28 -20.44 -14.26
C GLN A 417 -32.53 -21.07 -12.89
N GLU A 418 -31.47 -21.30 -12.11
CA GLU A 418 -31.46 -21.96 -10.80
C GLU A 418 -31.33 -20.94 -9.65
N ASN A 419 -32.15 -19.89 -9.65
CA ASN A 419 -32.21 -18.90 -8.55
C ASN A 419 -30.88 -18.23 -8.15
N MET A 420 -29.88 -18.20 -9.03
CA MET A 420 -28.53 -17.69 -8.75
C MET A 420 -27.70 -18.53 -7.77
N GLU A 421 -28.11 -19.75 -7.48
CA GLU A 421 -27.34 -20.64 -6.61
C GLU A 421 -26.10 -21.15 -7.34
N TYR A 422 -24.94 -21.00 -6.70
CA TYR A 422 -23.67 -21.54 -7.16
C TYR A 422 -23.05 -22.43 -6.09
N THR A 423 -22.85 -23.70 -6.45
CA THR A 423 -22.07 -24.64 -5.64
C THR A 423 -20.64 -24.71 -6.17
N GLY A 424 -19.69 -24.34 -5.31
CA GLY A 424 -18.26 -24.40 -5.59
C GLY A 424 -17.53 -25.42 -4.72
N LYS A 425 -16.26 -25.68 -5.07
CA LYS A 425 -15.32 -26.45 -4.23
C LYS A 425 -14.13 -25.61 -3.82
N TYR A 426 -13.79 -25.69 -2.53
CA TYR A 426 -12.57 -25.14 -1.96
C TYR A 426 -11.62 -26.28 -1.61
N ILE A 427 -10.57 -26.38 -2.41
CA ILE A 427 -9.55 -27.42 -2.32
C ILE A 427 -8.18 -26.78 -2.12
N ASP A 428 -7.32 -27.49 -1.40
CA ASP A 428 -5.93 -27.10 -1.23
C ASP A 428 -5.10 -27.41 -2.50
N ARG A 429 -3.81 -27.07 -2.46
CA ARG A 429 -2.87 -27.35 -3.57
C ARG A 429 -2.64 -28.84 -3.88
N LYS A 430 -3.12 -29.75 -3.04
CA LYS A 430 -3.04 -31.21 -3.22
C LYS A 430 -4.39 -31.80 -3.63
N ASP A 431 -5.30 -30.94 -4.10
CA ASP A 431 -6.67 -31.26 -4.46
C ASP A 431 -7.46 -31.93 -3.31
N GLN A 432 -7.07 -31.64 -2.06
CA GLN A 432 -7.80 -32.11 -0.88
C GLN A 432 -8.87 -31.10 -0.49
N PRO A 433 -10.09 -31.55 -0.11
CA PRO A 433 -11.14 -30.65 0.32
C PRO A 433 -10.76 -29.92 1.61
N ILE A 434 -10.94 -28.61 1.62
CA ILE A 434 -10.82 -27.79 2.83
C ILE A 434 -12.18 -27.77 3.48
N ALA A 435 -12.43 -28.70 4.40
CA ALA A 435 -13.71 -28.89 5.05
C ALA A 435 -13.93 -27.98 6.26
N ASN A 436 -15.21 -27.71 6.57
CA ASN A 436 -15.69 -27.05 7.79
C ASN A 436 -14.99 -25.71 8.08
N LYS A 437 -14.80 -24.90 7.04
CA LYS A 437 -14.09 -23.63 7.14
C LYS A 437 -14.96 -22.48 6.64
N ASP A 438 -15.08 -21.45 7.48
CA ASP A 438 -15.65 -20.17 7.07
C ASP A 438 -14.71 -19.49 6.07
N ILE A 439 -15.25 -19.11 4.93
CA ILE A 439 -14.53 -18.49 3.82
C ILE A 439 -15.31 -17.31 3.26
N TYR A 440 -14.57 -16.39 2.64
CA TYR A 440 -15.14 -15.33 1.83
C TYR A 440 -14.89 -15.62 0.36
N VAL A 441 -15.95 -15.81 -0.40
CA VAL A 441 -15.87 -16.12 -1.83
C VAL A 441 -16.30 -14.89 -2.60
N THR A 442 -15.44 -14.42 -3.50
CA THR A 442 -15.75 -13.26 -4.34
C THR A 442 -16.27 -13.72 -5.69
N ALA A 443 -17.45 -13.24 -6.07
CA ALA A 443 -18.00 -13.39 -7.41
C ALA A 443 -17.72 -12.10 -8.20
N VAL A 444 -17.12 -12.25 -9.38
CA VAL A 444 -16.86 -11.16 -10.32
C VAL A 444 -17.69 -11.43 -11.57
N VAL A 445 -18.60 -10.52 -11.91
CA VAL A 445 -19.43 -10.65 -13.10
C VAL A 445 -18.89 -9.73 -14.19
N PHE A 446 -18.62 -10.31 -15.36
CA PHE A 446 -18.10 -9.61 -16.53
C PHE A 446 -19.17 -9.52 -17.63
N GLU A 447 -19.14 -8.41 -18.37
CA GLU A 447 -19.84 -8.25 -19.64
C GLU A 447 -19.19 -9.18 -20.68
N ASP A 448 -19.98 -10.10 -21.23
CA ASP A 448 -19.59 -11.14 -22.20
C ASP A 448 -18.57 -12.19 -21.71
N LEU A 449 -17.31 -11.78 -21.54
CA LEU A 449 -16.17 -12.67 -21.35
C LEU A 449 -15.28 -12.21 -20.19
N ILE A 450 -14.64 -13.16 -19.53
CA ILE A 450 -13.73 -12.89 -18.41
C ILE A 450 -12.57 -12.02 -18.88
N GLY A 451 -12.32 -10.95 -18.13
CA GLY A 451 -11.34 -9.91 -18.49
C GLY A 451 -11.92 -8.80 -19.37
N GLY A 452 -13.21 -8.84 -19.70
CA GLY A 452 -13.99 -7.72 -20.22
C GLY A 452 -14.34 -6.69 -19.15
N ASN A 453 -15.36 -5.86 -19.41
CA ASN A 453 -15.82 -4.88 -18.42
C ASN A 453 -16.45 -5.59 -17.23
N ILE A 454 -16.03 -5.22 -16.01
CA ILE A 454 -16.65 -5.72 -14.79
C ILE A 454 -18.00 -5.00 -14.61
N VAL A 455 -19.08 -5.77 -14.50
CA VAL A 455 -20.42 -5.25 -14.23
C VAL A 455 -20.57 -4.95 -12.74
N TRP A 456 -20.23 -5.92 -11.89
CA TRP A 456 -20.07 -5.72 -10.46
C TRP A 456 -19.22 -6.82 -9.82
N THR A 457 -18.83 -6.58 -8.57
CA THR A 457 -18.08 -7.52 -7.75
C THR A 457 -18.68 -7.65 -6.37
N GLU A 458 -18.89 -8.88 -5.90
CA GLU A 458 -19.55 -9.17 -4.63
C GLU A 458 -18.82 -10.26 -3.85
N SER A 459 -18.95 -10.22 -2.51
CA SER A 459 -18.27 -11.12 -1.60
C SER A 459 -19.26 -11.80 -0.67
N HIS A 460 -19.19 -13.13 -0.63
CA HIS A 460 -20.08 -14.02 0.08
C HIS A 460 -19.36 -14.65 1.25
N LYS A 461 -19.92 -14.51 2.45
CA LYS A 461 -19.47 -15.32 3.59
C LYS A 461 -20.20 -16.66 3.54
N THR A 462 -19.46 -17.74 3.42
CA THR A 462 -20.01 -19.11 3.39
C THR A 462 -19.11 -20.05 4.18
N SER A 463 -19.57 -21.27 4.43
CA SER A 463 -18.81 -22.30 5.14
C SER A 463 -18.73 -23.54 4.28
N THR A 464 -17.55 -24.16 4.21
CA THR A 464 -17.39 -25.40 3.45
C THR A 464 -17.91 -26.61 4.21
N ASN A 465 -18.55 -27.55 3.53
CA ASN A 465 -18.98 -28.83 4.10
C ASN A 465 -17.80 -29.84 4.24
N ASP A 466 -18.08 -31.07 4.65
CA ASP A 466 -17.07 -32.14 4.81
C ASP A 466 -16.33 -32.51 3.50
N LEU A 467 -16.93 -32.19 2.35
CA LEU A 467 -16.37 -32.39 1.01
C LEU A 467 -15.70 -31.12 0.45
N GLY A 468 -15.57 -30.06 1.28
CA GLY A 468 -15.00 -28.78 0.85
C GLY A 468 -15.91 -28.01 -0.11
N GLU A 469 -17.17 -28.42 -0.27
CA GLU A 469 -18.15 -27.72 -1.10
C GLU A 469 -18.74 -26.55 -0.33
N PHE A 470 -19.05 -25.47 -1.03
CA PHE A 470 -19.74 -24.32 -0.47
C PHE A 470 -20.81 -23.86 -1.44
N ASP A 471 -21.87 -23.27 -0.90
CA ASP A 471 -22.96 -22.70 -1.66
C ASP A 471 -22.98 -21.19 -1.43
N ILE A 472 -23.23 -20.45 -2.50
CA ILE A 472 -23.48 -19.00 -2.47
C ILE A 472 -24.67 -18.71 -3.39
N GLU A 473 -25.42 -17.67 -3.07
CA GLU A 473 -26.50 -17.16 -3.91
C GLU A 473 -26.03 -15.85 -4.52
N ILE A 474 -25.73 -15.84 -5.81
CA ILE A 474 -25.16 -14.68 -6.51
C ILE A 474 -26.22 -13.58 -6.58
N GLY A 475 -25.87 -12.37 -6.13
CA GLY A 475 -26.84 -11.30 -5.89
C GLY A 475 -27.40 -11.27 -4.46
N SER A 476 -27.06 -12.21 -3.58
CA SER A 476 -27.33 -12.13 -2.13
C SER A 476 -26.04 -12.10 -1.29
N PRO A 477 -25.11 -11.14 -1.53
CA PRO A 477 -23.81 -11.11 -0.88
C PRO A 477 -23.83 -10.52 0.53
N GLU A 478 -22.82 -10.88 1.32
CA GLU A 478 -22.57 -10.23 2.61
C GLU A 478 -21.97 -8.82 2.43
N VAL A 479 -21.23 -8.60 1.35
CA VAL A 479 -20.62 -7.29 1.00
C VAL A 479 -20.53 -7.14 -0.51
N ILE A 480 -20.93 -5.99 -1.06
CA ILE A 480 -20.59 -5.63 -2.44
C ILE A 480 -19.31 -4.80 -2.43
N LEU A 481 -18.33 -5.24 -3.23
CA LEU A 481 -17.01 -4.61 -3.28
C LEU A 481 -17.00 -3.41 -4.24
N SER A 482 -17.87 -3.43 -5.25
CA SER A 482 -18.12 -2.33 -6.19
C SER A 482 -19.46 -2.53 -6.93
N ALA A 483 -20.33 -1.52 -6.93
CA ALA A 483 -21.55 -1.48 -7.75
C ALA A 483 -21.61 -0.20 -8.59
N ASN A 484 -22.16 -0.31 -9.80
CA ASN A 484 -22.47 0.82 -10.67
C ASN A 484 -23.98 1.12 -10.64
N PHE A 485 -24.38 2.06 -9.77
CA PHE A 485 -25.77 2.49 -9.60
C PHE A 485 -26.34 3.30 -10.76
N SER A 486 -25.53 3.88 -11.65
CA SER A 486 -26.00 4.59 -12.83
C SER A 486 -26.68 3.68 -13.85
N ASN A 487 -26.46 2.37 -13.72
CA ASN A 487 -27.15 1.34 -14.48
C ASN A 487 -28.46 0.87 -13.83
N LEU A 488 -28.85 1.40 -12.65
CA LEU A 488 -30.20 1.21 -12.12
C LEU A 488 -31.17 1.81 -13.14
N ARG A 489 -31.95 0.96 -13.81
CA ARG A 489 -32.96 1.46 -14.76
C ARG A 489 -33.98 2.33 -14.03
N GLU A 490 -34.58 3.26 -14.77
CA GLU A 490 -35.86 3.83 -14.37
C GLU A 490 -36.80 2.67 -14.05
N PRO A 491 -37.29 2.58 -12.81
CA PRO A 491 -38.23 1.54 -12.47
C PRO A 491 -39.47 1.66 -13.36
N ARG A 492 -40.23 0.57 -13.54
CA ARG A 492 -41.60 0.71 -14.09
C ARG A 492 -42.35 1.76 -13.26
N GLU A 493 -43.42 2.36 -13.80
CA GLU A 493 -44.16 3.53 -13.24
C GLU A 493 -44.46 3.52 -11.70
N TYR A 494 -44.25 2.40 -11.00
CA TYR A 494 -44.55 2.14 -9.59
C TYR A 494 -43.35 1.72 -8.70
N GLU A 495 -42.12 1.49 -9.20
CA GLU A 495 -41.01 0.88 -8.41
C GLU A 495 -39.91 1.87 -7.96
N ARG A 496 -40.25 3.03 -7.37
CA ARG A 496 -39.22 4.04 -7.01
C ARG A 496 -38.36 3.63 -5.81
N TYR A 497 -37.03 3.74 -5.93
CA TYR A 497 -36.12 3.53 -4.80
C TYR A 497 -36.21 4.67 -3.78
N ARG A 498 -36.07 4.33 -2.50
CA ARG A 498 -36.06 5.28 -1.38
C ARG A 498 -34.71 5.21 -0.67
N ALA A 499 -34.12 6.35 -0.33
CA ALA A 499 -32.90 6.44 0.45
C ALA A 499 -33.15 7.07 1.81
N GLU A 500 -32.56 6.49 2.84
CA GLU A 500 -32.49 7.02 4.19
C GLU A 500 -31.03 7.33 4.53
N LEU A 501 -30.69 8.60 4.75
CA LEU A 501 -29.36 9.00 5.22
C LEU A 501 -29.37 9.23 6.71
N ILE A 502 -28.51 8.52 7.43
CA ILE A 502 -28.43 8.54 8.89
C ILE A 502 -27.07 9.07 9.30
N LYS A 503 -27.05 10.19 10.01
CA LYS A 503 -25.85 10.71 10.66
C LYS A 503 -25.55 9.92 11.94
N ILE A 504 -24.30 9.54 12.14
CA ILE A 504 -23.82 8.85 13.35
C ILE A 504 -22.87 9.79 14.11
N LYS A 505 -23.21 10.09 15.37
CA LYS A 505 -22.35 10.85 16.28
C LYS A 505 -22.45 10.30 17.70
N ASP A 506 -21.32 9.91 18.28
CA ASP A 506 -21.24 9.36 19.65
C ASP A 506 -22.24 8.19 19.88
N ASP A 507 -22.33 7.28 18.90
CA ASP A 507 -23.28 6.16 18.83
C ASP A 507 -24.77 6.54 18.78
N ILE A 508 -25.10 7.82 18.55
CA ILE A 508 -26.46 8.29 18.29
C ILE A 508 -26.69 8.34 16.77
N GLU A 509 -27.69 7.60 16.31
CA GLU A 509 -28.21 7.63 14.93
C GLU A 509 -29.27 8.72 14.79
N THR A 510 -29.16 9.55 13.76
CA THR A 510 -30.16 10.58 13.43
C THR A 510 -30.40 10.57 11.92
N THR A 511 -31.61 10.22 11.49
CA THR A 511 -32.02 10.30 10.09
C THR A 511 -32.08 11.77 9.67
N ILE A 512 -31.34 12.12 8.63
CA ILE A 512 -31.21 13.49 8.12
C ILE A 512 -31.77 13.65 6.72
N TYR A 513 -32.06 12.56 6.04
CA TYR A 513 -32.73 12.51 4.74
C TYR A 513 -33.53 11.22 4.65
N ASP A 514 -34.73 11.30 4.13
CA ASP A 514 -35.60 10.18 3.86
C ASP A 514 -36.50 10.49 2.64
N GLY A 515 -36.07 10.04 1.45
CA GLY A 515 -36.69 10.45 0.20
C GLY A 515 -36.31 9.56 -0.99
N TYR A 516 -36.56 10.04 -2.21
CA TYR A 516 -36.28 9.27 -3.43
C TYR A 516 -34.78 9.13 -3.67
N PHE A 517 -34.36 7.93 -4.06
CA PHE A 517 -32.99 7.65 -4.44
C PHE A 517 -32.83 7.70 -5.96
N GLU A 518 -31.98 8.59 -6.44
CA GLU A 518 -31.60 8.73 -7.85
C GLU A 518 -30.14 9.16 -7.93
N VAL A 519 -29.34 8.48 -8.75
CA VAL A 519 -27.92 8.81 -8.94
C VAL A 519 -27.66 9.30 -10.36
N ASP A 520 -26.63 10.10 -10.53
CA ASP A 520 -26.14 10.48 -11.86
C ASP A 520 -25.33 9.35 -12.53
N GLU A 521 -24.81 9.64 -13.73
CA GLU A 521 -23.96 8.74 -14.51
C GLU A 521 -22.66 8.30 -13.79
N ASN A 522 -22.26 9.01 -12.73
CA ASN A 522 -21.06 8.77 -11.94
C ASN A 522 -21.36 8.17 -10.55
N ASN A 523 -22.58 7.67 -10.33
CA ASN A 523 -23.04 7.12 -9.04
C ASN A 523 -23.12 8.16 -7.91
N ILE A 524 -23.30 9.43 -8.26
CA ILE A 524 -23.39 10.50 -7.29
C ILE A 524 -24.86 10.73 -6.94
N PHE A 525 -25.19 10.51 -5.67
CA PHE A 525 -26.48 10.84 -5.07
C PHE A 525 -26.44 12.26 -4.51
N ILE A 526 -27.30 13.14 -5.02
CA ILE A 526 -27.43 14.53 -4.57
C ILE A 526 -28.84 14.74 -4.02
N SER A 527 -28.94 15.24 -2.79
CA SER A 527 -30.23 15.62 -2.22
C SER A 527 -30.11 16.68 -1.13
N GLU A 528 -31.25 17.14 -0.60
CA GLU A 528 -31.33 18.14 0.47
C GLU A 528 -31.77 17.48 1.77
N THR A 529 -31.13 17.81 2.89
CA THR A 529 -31.49 17.23 4.20
C THR A 529 -32.89 17.66 4.64
N ASP A 530 -33.65 16.74 5.23
CA ASP A 530 -34.98 17.02 5.82
C ASP A 530 -34.90 17.79 7.15
N LEU A 531 -33.71 17.88 7.74
CA LEU A 531 -33.49 18.53 9.03
C LEU A 531 -33.03 19.98 8.87
N PRO A 532 -33.83 20.98 9.29
CA PRO A 532 -33.39 22.36 9.35
C PRO A 532 -32.56 22.59 10.62
N GLY A 533 -31.23 22.70 10.50
CA GLY A 533 -30.40 22.97 11.68
C GLY A 533 -28.95 23.38 11.40
N PRO A 534 -28.44 24.47 12.01
CA PRO A 534 -27.05 24.95 11.85
C PRO A 534 -25.96 23.95 12.31
N ASP A 535 -26.34 22.86 12.97
CA ASP A 535 -25.43 21.79 13.40
C ASP A 535 -25.07 20.80 12.28
N LEU A 536 -25.78 20.83 11.16
CA LEU A 536 -25.52 20.02 9.97
C LEU A 536 -24.72 20.79 8.91
N HIS A 537 -25.03 22.07 8.68
CA HIS A 537 -24.43 22.87 7.63
C HIS A 537 -22.92 23.14 7.82
N ASP A 538 -22.22 23.28 6.70
CA ASP A 538 -20.80 23.60 6.56
C ASP A 538 -19.87 22.64 7.33
N LYS A 539 -20.29 21.37 7.43
CA LYS A 539 -19.55 20.33 8.16
C LYS A 539 -19.63 18.99 7.45
N SER A 540 -18.54 18.24 7.53
CA SER A 540 -18.51 16.83 7.15
C SER A 540 -19.00 15.96 8.30
N HIS A 541 -19.90 15.04 7.99
CA HIS A 541 -20.45 14.07 8.94
C HIS A 541 -20.12 12.66 8.49
N ARG A 542 -20.11 11.73 9.44
CA ARG A 542 -20.14 10.30 9.15
C ARG A 542 -21.58 9.83 9.26
N GLY A 543 -21.95 8.91 8.40
CA GLY A 543 -23.26 8.32 8.45
C GLY A 543 -23.36 7.03 7.66
N VAL A 544 -24.58 6.55 7.57
CA VAL A 544 -24.96 5.38 6.80
C VAL A 544 -26.09 5.79 5.89
N ILE A 545 -25.97 5.51 4.60
CA ILE A 545 -27.08 5.59 3.66
C ILE A 545 -27.67 4.19 3.48
N ARG A 546 -28.98 4.07 3.63
CA ARG A 546 -29.73 2.84 3.39
C ARG A 546 -30.63 3.06 2.18
N ILE A 547 -30.61 2.15 1.21
CA ILE A 547 -31.54 2.17 0.09
C ILE A 547 -32.57 1.08 0.30
N TYR A 548 -33.82 1.42 0.04
CA TYR A 548 -34.96 0.55 0.09
C TYR A 548 -35.57 0.45 -1.31
N SER A 549 -35.93 -0.77 -1.71
CA SER A 549 -36.81 -1.01 -2.85
C SER A 549 -38.26 -0.98 -2.37
N VAL A 550 -39.15 -0.46 -3.20
CA VAL A 550 -40.61 -0.46 -2.96
C VAL A 550 -41.21 -1.66 -3.66
N ILE A 551 -41.77 -2.58 -2.90
CA ILE A 551 -42.53 -3.73 -3.42
C ILE A 551 -44.02 -3.42 -3.21
N ASP A 552 -44.75 -3.20 -4.29
CA ASP A 552 -46.21 -3.07 -4.27
C ASP A 552 -46.86 -4.46 -4.32
N TYR A 553 -47.52 -4.87 -3.24
CA TYR A 553 -48.39 -6.03 -3.24
C TYR A 553 -49.81 -5.63 -3.64
N VAL A 554 -50.35 -6.29 -4.67
CA VAL A 554 -51.77 -6.19 -5.05
C VAL A 554 -52.43 -7.51 -4.70
N TYR A 555 -53.30 -7.52 -3.69
CA TYR A 555 -54.16 -8.67 -3.42
C TYR A 555 -55.62 -8.29 -3.63
N GLU A 556 -56.38 -9.26 -4.16
CA GLU A 556 -57.80 -9.12 -4.47
C GLU A 556 -58.60 -9.53 -3.22
N ASP A 557 -59.23 -8.56 -2.55
CA ASP A 557 -60.13 -8.83 -1.43
C ASP A 557 -61.48 -9.33 -1.99
N GLU A 558 -62.12 -10.30 -1.32
CA GLU A 558 -63.35 -10.97 -1.82
C GLU A 558 -64.53 -9.99 -2.07
N ASP A 559 -64.43 -8.75 -1.58
CA ASP A 559 -65.39 -7.66 -1.80
C ASP A 559 -64.77 -6.45 -2.56
N SER A 560 -64.14 -6.69 -3.72
CA SER A 560 -64.02 -5.71 -4.82
C SER A 560 -63.37 -4.33 -4.55
N GLU A 561 -62.39 -4.23 -3.65
CA GLU A 561 -61.42 -3.14 -3.63
C GLU A 561 -59.99 -3.71 -3.67
N TYR A 562 -59.20 -3.29 -4.67
CA TYR A 562 -57.77 -3.59 -4.71
C TYR A 562 -57.08 -2.81 -3.59
N THR A 563 -56.53 -3.51 -2.61
CA THR A 563 -55.70 -2.88 -1.57
C THR A 563 -54.22 -3.01 -1.98
N GLN A 564 -53.54 -1.88 -2.15
CA GLN A 564 -52.10 -1.82 -2.41
C GLN A 564 -51.34 -1.73 -1.08
N GLU A 565 -50.54 -2.73 -0.75
CA GLU A 565 -49.65 -2.70 0.41
C GLU A 565 -48.21 -2.46 -0.06
N GLN A 566 -47.59 -1.38 0.42
CA GLN A 566 -46.20 -1.03 0.09
C GLN A 566 -45.25 -1.61 1.13
N VAL A 567 -44.44 -2.59 0.74
CA VAL A 567 -43.38 -3.13 1.59
C VAL A 567 -42.06 -2.53 1.15
N LEU A 568 -41.38 -1.84 2.07
CA LEU A 568 -40.01 -1.35 1.87
C LEU A 568 -39.03 -2.45 2.23
N GLU A 569 -38.35 -3.01 1.24
CA GLU A 569 -37.27 -3.95 1.47
C GLU A 569 -35.92 -3.22 1.42
N ARG A 570 -35.13 -3.37 2.48
CA ARG A 570 -33.80 -2.74 2.54
C ARG A 570 -32.85 -3.50 1.62
N VAL A 571 -32.48 -2.89 0.50
CA VAL A 571 -31.62 -3.51 -0.52
C VAL A 571 -30.15 -3.15 -0.35
N TRP A 572 -29.82 -1.95 0.12
CA TRP A 572 -28.44 -1.48 0.24
C TRP A 572 -28.17 -0.74 1.54
N GLU A 573 -26.94 -0.82 2.03
CA GLU A 573 -26.45 -0.06 3.18
C GLU A 573 -24.97 0.29 3.01
N GLU A 574 -24.63 1.58 3.00
CA GLU A 574 -23.26 2.05 2.82
C GLU A 574 -22.87 3.04 3.89
N THR A 575 -21.71 2.81 4.52
CA THR A 575 -21.13 3.81 5.43
C THR A 575 -20.46 4.88 4.60
N THR A 576 -20.90 6.12 4.77
CA THR A 576 -20.44 7.24 3.95
C THR A 576 -19.98 8.42 4.81
N ARG A 577 -19.18 9.28 4.19
CA ARG A 577 -18.92 10.63 4.68
C ARG A 577 -19.51 11.61 3.69
N PHE A 578 -20.38 12.47 4.19
CA PHE A 578 -21.03 13.49 3.39
C PHE A 578 -20.76 14.85 4.01
N PHE A 579 -20.68 15.86 3.15
CA PHE A 579 -20.67 17.27 3.54
C PHE A 579 -22.05 17.83 3.25
N VAL A 580 -22.60 18.59 4.21
CA VAL A 580 -23.85 19.33 4.00
C VAL A 580 -23.48 20.79 3.84
N ASP A 581 -23.83 21.40 2.71
CA ASP A 581 -23.52 22.81 2.45
C ASP A 581 -24.46 23.77 3.20
N GLU A 582 -24.29 25.08 2.99
CA GLU A 582 -25.15 26.10 3.62
C GLU A 582 -26.61 26.04 3.15
N ALA A 583 -26.88 25.49 1.96
CA ALA A 583 -28.22 25.30 1.43
C ALA A 583 -28.90 24.03 1.98
N GLY A 584 -28.15 23.17 2.66
CA GLY A 584 -28.65 21.87 3.14
C GLY A 584 -28.48 20.75 2.12
N GLN A 585 -27.78 20.99 1.01
CA GLN A 585 -27.47 19.98 0.02
C GLN A 585 -26.31 19.11 0.47
N PHE A 586 -26.42 17.81 0.19
CA PHE A 586 -25.35 16.85 0.38
C PHE A 586 -25.12 16.07 -0.91
N GLU A 587 -23.88 15.60 -1.04
CA GLU A 587 -23.42 14.77 -2.14
C GLU A 587 -22.79 13.50 -1.57
N ILE A 588 -23.23 12.35 -2.07
CA ILE A 588 -22.70 11.03 -1.69
C ILE A 588 -22.35 10.25 -2.95
N ILE A 589 -21.11 9.82 -3.05
CA ILE A 589 -20.69 8.84 -4.05
C ILE A 589 -21.10 7.46 -3.53
N MET A 590 -21.91 6.74 -4.28
CA MET A 590 -22.43 5.42 -3.96
C MET A 590 -21.54 4.33 -4.56
N GLY A 591 -21.43 3.15 -3.93
CA GLY A 591 -20.81 1.98 -4.57
C GLY A 591 -20.00 1.03 -3.69
N GLN A 592 -19.72 1.35 -2.43
CA GLN A 592 -18.99 0.49 -1.46
C GLN A 592 -19.81 0.21 -0.21
N GLY A 593 -21.04 -0.22 -0.45
CA GLY A 593 -21.96 -0.67 0.57
C GLY A 593 -22.03 -2.19 0.65
N ARG A 594 -22.77 -2.61 1.67
CA ARG A 594 -23.31 -3.93 1.75
C ARG A 594 -24.66 -3.93 1.04
N LEU A 595 -24.79 -4.80 0.05
CA LEU A 595 -26.10 -5.21 -0.42
C LEU A 595 -26.69 -6.18 0.61
N LEU A 596 -27.97 -6.02 0.89
CA LEU A 596 -28.69 -6.80 1.90
C LEU A 596 -29.67 -7.77 1.24
N HIS A 597 -30.17 -7.37 0.09
CA HIS A 597 -30.98 -8.16 -0.80
C HIS A 597 -30.81 -7.58 -2.21
N ALA A 598 -30.58 -8.39 -3.24
CA ALA A 598 -30.79 -7.94 -4.61
C ALA A 598 -31.64 -8.87 -5.44
N SER A 599 -32.54 -8.24 -6.20
CA SER A 599 -33.11 -8.84 -7.38
C SER A 599 -32.12 -8.74 -8.55
N ARG A 600 -32.19 -9.68 -9.49
CA ARG A 600 -31.37 -9.65 -10.72
C ARG A 600 -31.57 -8.40 -11.56
N GLU A 601 -32.77 -7.83 -11.50
CA GLU A 601 -33.13 -6.62 -12.24
C GLU A 601 -32.41 -5.38 -11.68
N TYR A 602 -32.04 -5.38 -10.39
CA TYR A 602 -31.34 -4.28 -9.70
C TYR A 602 -29.97 -3.96 -10.34
N PHE A 603 -29.27 -4.94 -10.89
CA PHE A 603 -27.94 -4.72 -11.50
C PHE A 603 -27.97 -4.56 -13.02
N GLY A 604 -29.16 -4.34 -13.60
CA GLY A 604 -29.26 -4.11 -15.04
C GLY A 604 -28.77 -5.29 -15.88
N LEU A 605 -28.88 -6.53 -15.37
CA LEU A 605 -28.64 -7.78 -16.10
C LEU A 605 -29.60 -7.87 -17.29
N THR A 606 -29.21 -7.25 -18.40
CA THR A 606 -30.04 -7.05 -19.60
C THR A 606 -29.27 -7.24 -20.90
N SER A 607 -27.95 -7.45 -20.83
CA SER A 607 -27.19 -8.04 -21.93
C SER A 607 -27.54 -9.53 -22.05
N ASP A 608 -27.49 -10.06 -23.27
CA ASP A 608 -27.81 -11.46 -23.53
C ASP A 608 -26.72 -12.43 -23.03
N SER A 609 -25.53 -11.92 -22.65
CA SER A 609 -24.35 -12.74 -22.35
C SER A 609 -23.49 -12.15 -21.22
N TYR A 610 -23.24 -12.94 -20.18
CA TYR A 610 -22.39 -12.60 -19.04
C TYR A 610 -21.52 -13.79 -18.67
N SER A 611 -20.33 -13.52 -18.12
CA SER A 611 -19.50 -14.57 -17.53
C SER A 611 -19.17 -14.25 -16.08
N LEU A 612 -18.89 -15.29 -15.32
CA LEU A 612 -18.69 -15.21 -13.88
C LEU A 612 -17.34 -15.83 -13.51
N GLU A 613 -16.58 -15.13 -12.69
CA GLU A 613 -15.38 -15.65 -12.05
C GLU A 613 -15.60 -15.75 -10.55
N ILE A 614 -15.42 -16.95 -10.00
CA ILE A 614 -15.48 -17.22 -8.57
C ILE A 614 -14.05 -17.28 -8.01
N ILE A 615 -13.72 -16.36 -7.13
CA ILE A 615 -12.41 -16.20 -6.50
C ILE A 615 -12.51 -16.63 -5.03
N LYS A 616 -11.74 -17.65 -4.67
CA LYS A 616 -11.66 -18.22 -3.31
C LYS A 616 -10.50 -17.60 -2.52
N PRO A 617 -10.54 -17.63 -1.18
CA PRO A 617 -9.48 -17.05 -0.37
C PRO A 617 -8.12 -17.69 -0.65
N LEU A 618 -7.11 -16.83 -0.76
CA LEU A 618 -5.72 -17.23 -0.93
C LEU A 618 -5.11 -17.73 0.39
N ASP A 619 -4.44 -18.87 0.32
CA ASP A 619 -3.58 -19.37 1.38
C ASP A 619 -2.18 -18.74 1.29
N TYR A 620 -1.82 -18.02 2.34
CA TYR A 620 -0.53 -17.36 2.52
C TYR A 620 0.43 -18.13 3.42
N THR A 621 0.11 -19.36 3.83
CA THR A 621 0.97 -20.15 4.71
C THR A 621 2.38 -20.31 4.16
N ASN A 622 2.55 -20.73 2.90
CA ASN A 622 3.87 -20.89 2.30
C ASN A 622 4.64 -19.57 2.12
N PRO A 623 4.03 -18.47 1.63
CA PRO A 623 4.65 -17.14 1.66
C PRO A 623 5.18 -16.74 3.04
N MET A 624 4.39 -16.95 4.10
CA MET A 624 4.80 -16.63 5.47
C MET A 624 5.95 -17.51 5.96
N LEU A 625 6.00 -18.79 5.55
CA LEU A 625 7.13 -19.68 5.83
C LEU A 625 8.41 -19.22 5.11
N VAL A 626 8.32 -18.70 3.89
CA VAL A 626 9.47 -18.10 3.19
C VAL A 626 10.00 -16.88 3.94
N PHE A 627 9.13 -15.99 4.41
CA PHE A 627 9.55 -14.85 5.23
C PHE A 627 10.13 -15.28 6.59
N SER A 628 9.56 -16.31 7.22
CA SER A 628 10.12 -16.89 8.44
C SER A 628 11.52 -17.47 8.23
N LEU A 629 11.77 -18.14 7.10
CA LEU A 629 13.09 -18.64 6.72
C LEU A 629 14.09 -17.50 6.55
N LEU A 630 13.69 -16.38 5.92
CA LEU A 630 14.53 -15.19 5.85
C LEU A 630 14.82 -14.61 7.24
N GLY A 631 13.83 -14.58 8.13
CA GLY A 631 14.02 -14.20 9.52
C GLY A 631 15.03 -15.10 10.23
N PHE A 632 14.99 -16.41 9.97
CA PHE A 632 15.97 -17.37 10.51
C PHE A 632 17.38 -17.13 9.98
N LEU A 633 17.54 -16.87 8.69
CA LEU A 633 18.83 -16.49 8.12
C LEU A 633 19.35 -15.19 8.73
N GLY A 634 18.50 -14.16 8.87
CA GLY A 634 18.85 -12.91 9.54
C GLY A 634 19.29 -13.16 10.99
N PHE A 635 18.53 -13.95 11.74
CA PHE A 635 18.88 -14.33 13.12
C PHE A 635 20.22 -15.06 13.20
N PHE A 636 20.48 -15.98 12.27
CA PHE A 636 21.75 -16.68 12.17
C PHE A 636 22.92 -15.74 11.88
N PHE A 637 22.77 -14.78 10.95
CA PHE A 637 23.81 -13.80 10.66
C PHE A 637 24.02 -12.81 11.82
N ALA A 638 22.96 -12.38 12.51
CA ALA A 638 23.07 -11.58 13.73
C ALA A 638 23.83 -12.34 14.83
N TYR A 639 23.57 -13.64 14.99
CA TYR A 639 24.30 -14.51 15.90
C TYR A 639 25.79 -14.61 15.53
N LEU A 640 26.10 -14.85 14.25
CA LEU A 640 27.48 -14.91 13.76
C LEU A 640 28.21 -13.60 13.97
N LEU A 641 27.57 -12.46 13.68
CA LEU A 641 28.12 -11.13 13.93
C LEU A 641 28.41 -10.91 15.42
N LYS A 642 27.49 -11.30 16.31
CA LYS A 642 27.68 -11.22 17.77
C LYS A 642 28.83 -12.10 18.26
N ARG A 643 29.01 -13.28 17.65
CA ARG A 643 30.13 -14.18 17.98
C ARG A 643 31.46 -13.61 17.51
N GLU A 644 31.50 -13.07 16.29
CA GLU A 644 32.69 -12.44 15.70
C GLU A 644 33.11 -11.18 16.45
N ASP A 645 32.17 -10.40 16.99
CA ASP A 645 32.48 -9.23 17.82
C ASP A 645 33.34 -9.58 19.05
N LYS A 646 33.14 -10.78 19.64
CA LYS A 646 33.94 -11.25 20.77
C LYS A 646 35.39 -11.52 20.41
N THR A 647 35.67 -11.91 19.17
CA THR A 647 37.02 -12.23 18.70
C THR A 647 37.71 -11.01 18.09
N SER A 648 36.96 -10.19 17.35
CA SER A 648 37.50 -9.06 16.59
C SER A 648 37.55 -7.77 17.42
N GLY A 649 36.81 -7.68 18.53
CA GLY A 649 36.90 -6.59 19.49
C GLY A 649 36.32 -5.25 18.99
N TYR A 650 35.42 -5.28 18.01
CA TYR A 650 34.78 -4.06 17.48
C TYR A 650 33.89 -3.35 18.51
N GLY A 651 33.48 -4.04 19.57
CA GLY A 651 32.72 -3.46 20.67
C GLY A 651 31.26 -3.20 20.29
N LEU A 652 30.65 -4.08 19.51
CA LEU A 652 29.22 -3.99 19.15
C LEU A 652 28.31 -4.16 20.37
N GLU A 653 28.76 -4.85 21.42
CA GLU A 653 28.05 -4.93 22.70
C GLU A 653 28.33 -3.74 23.64
N LEU A 654 29.34 -2.90 23.35
CA LEU A 654 29.67 -1.72 24.15
C LEU A 654 28.82 -0.50 23.72
N PRO A 655 28.60 0.50 24.61
CA PRO A 655 27.95 1.76 24.26
C PRO A 655 28.62 2.46 23.07
N ASN A 656 27.84 3.14 22.22
CA ASN A 656 28.42 3.94 21.12
C ASN A 656 28.99 5.27 21.67
N LYS A 657 28.41 5.81 22.75
CA LYS A 657 28.98 6.95 23.47
C LYS A 657 30.03 6.48 24.47
N VAL A 658 31.30 6.74 24.17
CA VAL A 658 32.36 6.68 25.17
C VAL A 658 32.13 7.86 26.12
N LYS A 659 31.88 7.62 27.41
CA LYS A 659 31.97 8.69 28.40
C LYS A 659 33.40 9.22 28.32
N LYS A 660 33.58 10.50 27.99
CA LYS A 660 34.84 11.18 28.32
C LYS A 660 35.00 11.00 29.82
N GLU A 661 35.96 10.20 30.24
CA GLU A 661 36.44 10.26 31.61
C GLU A 661 37.00 11.68 31.78
N GLU A 662 36.27 12.50 32.52
CA GLU A 662 36.78 13.73 33.09
C GLU A 662 37.72 13.34 34.22
N GLY A 663 39.04 13.50 34.01
CA GLY A 663 40.11 13.34 35.00
C GLY A 663 40.62 11.89 35.14
N GLU A 664 41.93 11.64 35.27
CA GLU A 664 42.99 12.46 35.87
C GLU A 664 44.14 12.83 34.92
#